data_AF-A0A414QRM9-F1
#
_entry.id   AF-A0A414QRM9-F1
#
_cell.length_a   1.000
_cell.length_b   1.000
_cell.length_c   1.000
_cell.angle_alpha   90.00
_cell.angle_beta   90.00
_cell.angle_gamma   90.00
#
_symmetry.space_group_name_H-M   'P 1'
#
loop_
_entity.id
_entity.type
_entity.pdbx_description
1 polymer ?
#
loop_
_entity_poly.entity_id
_entity_poly.type
_entity_poly.pdbx_seq_one_letter_code
_entity_poly.pdbx_strand_id
1 'polypeptide(L)'
;MVDILVNSLGLSVRASNALNRMQIHTLEQLLNTPIEEIKEGKNIGAKTIVEIETFCKSYLEGEVDIDSLITKESVKEKEERTFSEDELEEMSHHNITELELSARAENGLLRIGCDTLSKLAKISEKDLREMKGLGAKTRDEILNKREAWTESNLYVADHEENGEMISEYEKAFYEKVSEILCPIKRLFWRQLRDLLLENDIMQQEDDFSLQRINDKFIFTVIQLDEFDLPLKNYFKNLVPEGIIQTENLRDKIDKENLGFGGTALIECILDGKICNQRDNNIYLDKSNVVQYLQKHESNFEPRKYESFVRRLNGESLQEIGDVFDLSRERVRQILVKMAKKMPCLYEDYYRFPYEYFKFSKGEFCNAFPECGAIGYEYLSIRYKKGKELISNKSVEKYTGIFKERMVKYLKEEALRQDKRHVTRTEMVYRVLMSNSDRAMTMDEFEKEYNEYLNRRNYPKDRLAINIRTVSNRLRISPHVVFDKDNRMRYCEADPKIVWDNIDFNQYRDMIISAELIYRDYVELMEELDIRDGYELFYVIKSSLDNWDNKDFDISCRRVPVMVLGDGDEAKQALHLLKEISPIDFFGYYEAYEERYGVRSANGNPVITGALANYYLDGEYSVDVIAMDDEDAAELKQALSKKNFWFIDEVEKMFSEICTNSSQDALNKAAFKRIGYSLNIGYLYNDDYGAVVNYYDQEIFSKEILDLNEYDRRLLVLPSFESALYKKRMELEYIEVAPKVYMTLSELERIYGLSFDDVHELQEWICQCEDKYFNAHSVWKKLENTGLDKKLQSNEWLCTCIFRQQPNVFSQQVAGGIILCKDSSELNLGSICQWIVDKYGKMTVQALTARFNETFATRIPVSKIAEKLKTYGLWDILVTDSFDEYIDNLIISTDADMNVDDLLQEEFF
;
A
#
# COMPACT_ATOMS: atom_id res chain seq x y z
N MET A 1 -30.76 -76.59 58.94
CA MET A 1 -30.07 -75.30 58.73
C MET A 1 -30.09 -75.05 57.24
N VAL A 2 -30.56 -73.87 56.81
CA VAL A 2 -30.60 -73.51 55.39
C VAL A 2 -29.17 -73.19 54.98
N ASP A 3 -28.61 -73.94 54.04
CA ASP A 3 -27.29 -73.66 53.46
C ASP A 3 -27.37 -72.37 52.63
N ILE A 4 -26.92 -71.25 53.20
CA ILE A 4 -26.85 -69.97 52.48
C ILE A 4 -25.71 -70.06 51.46
N LEU A 5 -26.02 -69.88 50.17
CA LEU A 5 -25.02 -69.95 49.10
C LEU A 5 -24.10 -68.73 49.14
N VAL A 6 -22.84 -68.91 48.76
CA VAL A 6 -21.85 -67.82 48.69
C VAL A 6 -22.29 -66.70 47.72
N ASN A 7 -23.08 -67.04 46.69
CA ASN A 7 -23.62 -66.07 45.74
C ASN A 7 -24.69 -65.14 46.32
N SER A 8 -25.28 -65.50 47.46
CA SER A 8 -26.29 -64.70 48.18
C SER A 8 -25.70 -63.83 49.29
N LEU A 9 -24.39 -63.86 49.52
CA LEU A 9 -23.72 -63.16 50.65
C LEU A 9 -23.42 -61.67 50.39
N GLY A 10 -23.84 -61.10 49.26
CA GLY A 10 -23.55 -59.71 48.91
C GLY A 10 -22.09 -59.42 48.55
N LEU A 11 -21.23 -60.44 48.45
CA LEU A 11 -19.84 -60.33 48.02
C LEU A 11 -19.73 -59.97 46.53
N SER A 12 -18.60 -59.37 46.13
CA SER A 12 -18.33 -59.05 44.72
C SER A 12 -18.32 -60.31 43.85
N VAL A 13 -18.70 -60.17 42.58
CA VAL A 13 -18.68 -61.26 41.58
C VAL A 13 -17.31 -61.94 41.49
N ARG A 14 -16.21 -61.22 41.80
CA ARG A 14 -14.86 -61.81 41.84
C ARG A 14 -14.67 -62.68 43.08
N ALA A 15 -15.10 -62.21 44.26
CA ALA A 15 -15.07 -62.97 45.51
C ALA A 15 -15.91 -64.25 45.40
N SER A 16 -17.18 -64.16 44.97
CA SER A 16 -18.05 -65.34 44.86
C SER A 16 -17.56 -66.36 43.83
N ASN A 17 -16.99 -65.93 42.70
CA ASN A 17 -16.41 -66.84 41.72
C ASN A 17 -15.11 -67.48 42.19
N ALA A 18 -14.30 -66.77 42.97
CA ALA A 18 -13.08 -67.31 43.55
C ALA A 18 -13.39 -68.40 44.58
N LEU A 19 -14.34 -68.16 45.47
CA LEU A 19 -14.81 -69.12 46.47
C LEU A 19 -15.43 -70.37 45.81
N ASN A 20 -16.28 -70.20 44.80
CA ASN A 20 -16.84 -71.34 44.06
C ASN A 20 -15.77 -72.18 43.35
N ARG A 21 -14.68 -71.57 42.86
CA ARG A 21 -13.54 -72.30 42.26
C ARG A 21 -12.73 -73.07 43.29
N MET A 22 -12.75 -72.63 44.55
CA MET A 22 -12.16 -73.33 45.69
C MET A 22 -13.09 -74.39 46.29
N GLN A 23 -14.22 -74.71 45.64
CA GLN A 23 -15.25 -75.63 46.13
C GLN A 23 -15.93 -75.16 47.43
N ILE A 24 -15.90 -73.84 47.70
CA ILE A 24 -16.61 -73.20 48.81
C ILE A 24 -17.91 -72.62 48.24
N HIS A 25 -19.01 -73.33 48.47
CA HIS A 25 -20.32 -73.03 47.91
C HIS A 25 -21.31 -72.47 48.94
N THR A 26 -21.10 -72.75 50.22
CA THR A 26 -21.99 -72.30 51.31
C THR A 26 -21.27 -71.40 52.31
N LEU A 27 -22.05 -70.60 53.04
CA LEU A 27 -21.57 -69.75 54.13
C LEU A 27 -20.90 -70.56 55.23
N GLU A 28 -21.43 -71.74 55.54
CA GLU A 28 -20.85 -72.65 56.52
C GLU A 28 -19.46 -73.14 56.07
N GLN A 29 -19.30 -73.46 54.79
CA GLN A 29 -17.99 -73.83 54.22
C GLN A 29 -17.01 -72.65 54.26
N LEU A 30 -17.49 -71.43 54.00
CA LEU A 30 -16.66 -70.22 54.03
C LEU A 30 -16.13 -69.93 55.44
N LEU A 31 -16.98 -70.03 56.47
CA LEU A 31 -16.59 -69.77 57.86
C LEU A 31 -15.65 -70.84 58.44
N ASN A 32 -15.75 -72.08 57.94
CA ASN A 32 -14.90 -73.19 58.36
C ASN A 32 -13.56 -73.27 57.62
N THR A 33 -13.34 -72.43 56.59
CA THR A 33 -12.08 -72.39 55.83
C THR A 33 -11.16 -71.31 56.40
N PRO A 34 -9.92 -71.62 56.82
CA PRO A 34 -8.97 -70.61 57.28
C PRO A 34 -8.69 -69.55 56.22
N ILE A 35 -8.63 -68.28 56.61
CA ILE A 35 -8.37 -67.18 55.65
C ILE A 35 -7.01 -67.32 54.94
N GLU A 36 -6.04 -67.98 55.57
CA GLU A 36 -4.74 -68.28 54.97
C GLU A 36 -4.85 -69.27 53.80
N GLU A 37 -5.78 -70.23 53.83
CA GLU A 37 -6.07 -71.10 52.67
C GLU A 37 -6.73 -70.31 51.54
N ILE A 38 -7.60 -69.35 51.87
CA ILE A 38 -8.24 -68.46 50.88
C ILE A 38 -7.21 -67.53 50.22
N LYS A 39 -6.16 -67.11 50.94
CA LYS A 39 -5.06 -66.29 50.39
C LYS A 39 -4.21 -67.03 49.36
N GLU A 40 -4.07 -68.34 49.47
CA GLU A 40 -3.29 -69.17 48.52
C GLU A 40 -4.08 -69.52 47.24
N GLY A 41 -5.38 -69.18 47.18
CA GLY A 41 -6.24 -69.44 46.03
C GLY A 41 -5.81 -68.69 44.76
N LYS A 42 -5.76 -69.42 43.63
CA LYS A 42 -5.42 -68.83 42.31
C LYS A 42 -6.38 -67.68 41.94
N ASN A 43 -5.81 -66.54 41.56
CA ASN A 43 -6.52 -65.31 41.11
C ASN A 43 -7.31 -64.57 42.21
N ILE A 44 -6.94 -64.74 43.48
CA ILE A 44 -7.48 -63.94 44.58
C ILE A 44 -6.50 -62.78 44.87
N GLY A 45 -6.96 -61.55 44.68
CA GLY A 45 -6.16 -60.35 44.96
C GLY A 45 -6.37 -59.84 46.39
N ALA A 46 -5.41 -59.05 46.90
CA ALA A 46 -5.44 -58.51 48.27
C ALA A 46 -6.76 -57.82 48.66
N LYS A 47 -7.39 -57.08 47.74
CA LYS A 47 -8.70 -56.44 47.99
C LYS A 47 -9.85 -57.45 48.16
N THR A 48 -9.81 -58.55 47.42
CA THR A 48 -10.82 -59.63 47.51
C THR A 48 -10.68 -60.42 48.82
N ILE A 49 -9.45 -60.60 49.32
CA ILE A 49 -9.22 -61.20 50.63
C ILE A 49 -9.78 -60.30 51.74
N VAL A 50 -9.47 -59.01 51.71
CA VAL A 50 -9.98 -58.04 52.70
C VAL A 50 -11.52 -58.00 52.68
N GLU A 51 -12.13 -58.05 51.50
CA GLU A 51 -13.59 -58.13 51.35
C GLU A 51 -14.19 -59.38 52.03
N ILE A 52 -13.59 -60.56 51.78
CA ILE A 52 -14.04 -61.83 52.38
C ILE A 52 -13.81 -61.85 53.89
N GLU A 53 -12.65 -61.37 54.35
CA GLU A 53 -12.27 -61.31 55.76
C GLU A 53 -13.17 -60.35 56.55
N THR A 54 -13.48 -59.18 55.96
CA THR A 54 -14.39 -58.19 56.56
C THR A 54 -15.80 -58.76 56.68
N PHE A 55 -16.29 -59.46 55.65
CA PHE A 55 -17.60 -60.12 55.69
C PHE A 55 -17.67 -61.24 56.74
N CYS A 56 -16.65 -62.10 56.83
CA CYS A 56 -16.62 -63.16 57.84
C CYS A 56 -16.61 -62.59 59.26
N LYS A 57 -15.89 -61.47 59.45
CA LYS A 57 -15.81 -60.78 60.73
C LYS A 57 -17.15 -60.15 61.12
N SER A 58 -17.79 -59.40 60.22
CA SER A 58 -19.10 -58.79 60.50
C SER A 58 -20.21 -59.84 60.73
N TYR A 59 -20.12 -61.00 60.07
CA TYR A 59 -21.03 -62.11 60.30
C TYR A 59 -20.83 -62.76 61.69
N LEU A 60 -19.59 -62.99 62.12
CA LEU A 60 -19.29 -63.54 63.45
C LEU A 60 -19.61 -62.56 64.60
N GLU A 61 -19.54 -61.25 64.33
CA GLU A 61 -19.89 -60.19 65.27
C GLU A 61 -21.42 -59.93 65.36
N GLY A 62 -22.23 -60.63 64.55
CA GLY A 62 -23.69 -60.58 64.59
C GLY A 62 -24.30 -59.35 63.90
N GLU A 63 -23.54 -58.63 63.08
CA GLU A 63 -23.98 -57.42 62.38
C GLU A 63 -24.74 -57.70 61.07
N VAL A 64 -24.85 -58.96 60.65
CA VAL A 64 -25.51 -59.37 59.41
C VAL A 64 -26.86 -60.03 59.73
N ASP A 65 -27.96 -59.39 59.32
CA ASP A 65 -29.32 -59.91 59.47
C ASP A 65 -29.60 -61.04 58.46
N ILE A 66 -29.83 -62.25 58.97
CA ILE A 66 -30.03 -63.48 58.18
C ILE A 66 -31.36 -63.42 57.40
N ASP A 67 -32.37 -62.72 57.90
CA ASP A 67 -33.69 -62.63 57.25
C ASP A 67 -33.62 -61.81 55.95
N SER A 68 -32.71 -60.83 55.87
CA SER A 68 -32.47 -60.03 54.66
C SER A 68 -31.83 -60.80 53.49
N LEU A 69 -31.20 -61.96 53.77
CA LEU A 69 -30.51 -62.78 52.76
C LEU A 69 -31.41 -63.86 52.13
N ILE A 70 -32.62 -64.09 52.66
CA ILE A 70 -33.54 -65.17 52.24
C ILE A 70 -34.81 -64.64 51.54
N THR A 71 -35.17 -63.36 51.70
CA THR A 71 -36.36 -62.79 51.07
C THR A 71 -36.12 -62.31 49.63
N LYS A 72 -36.61 -63.09 48.67
CA LYS A 72 -36.97 -62.58 47.34
C LYS A 72 -38.13 -61.59 47.49
N GLU A 73 -37.85 -60.29 47.53
CA GLU A 73 -38.89 -59.28 47.37
C GLU A 73 -39.37 -59.26 45.91
N SER A 74 -40.64 -59.61 45.76
CA SER A 74 -41.48 -59.39 44.60
C SER A 74 -41.53 -57.90 44.25
N VAL A 75 -40.99 -57.55 43.08
CA VAL A 75 -41.12 -56.23 42.46
C VAL A 75 -42.60 -56.01 42.11
N LYS A 76 -43.18 -54.92 42.61
CA LYS A 76 -44.48 -54.39 42.15
C LYS A 76 -44.38 -54.08 40.65
N GLU A 77 -45.34 -54.55 39.86
CA GLU A 77 -45.52 -54.10 38.47
C GLU A 77 -45.74 -52.58 38.47
N LYS A 78 -44.78 -51.82 37.90
CA LYS A 78 -44.96 -50.42 37.48
C LYS A 78 -45.83 -50.49 36.22
N GLU A 79 -46.92 -49.73 36.13
CA GLU A 79 -47.67 -49.59 34.88
C GLU A 79 -46.74 -49.02 33.80
N GLU A 80 -46.65 -49.69 32.64
CA GLU A 80 -45.82 -49.23 31.52
C GLU A 80 -46.40 -47.93 30.93
N ARG A 81 -45.58 -46.87 30.83
CA ARG A 81 -45.97 -45.60 30.19
C ARG A 81 -46.30 -45.84 28.71
N THR A 82 -47.54 -45.52 28.31
CA THR A 82 -47.95 -45.49 26.90
C THR A 82 -47.60 -44.14 26.28
N PHE A 83 -46.84 -44.16 25.18
CA PHE A 83 -46.46 -42.97 24.42
C PHE A 83 -47.54 -42.63 23.37
N SER A 84 -47.88 -41.35 23.24
CA SER A 84 -48.76 -40.83 22.18
C SER A 84 -48.09 -40.88 20.79
N GLU A 85 -48.87 -40.72 19.73
CA GLU A 85 -48.36 -40.73 18.34
C GLU A 85 -47.38 -39.56 18.11
N ASP A 86 -47.68 -38.38 18.67
CA ASP A 86 -46.82 -37.20 18.66
C ASP A 86 -45.50 -37.44 19.45
N GLU A 87 -45.56 -38.07 20.63
CA GLU A 87 -44.35 -38.41 21.41
C GLU A 87 -43.47 -39.42 20.65
N LEU A 88 -44.06 -40.40 19.98
CA LEU A 88 -43.33 -41.38 19.18
C LEU A 88 -42.73 -40.77 17.91
N GLU A 89 -43.40 -39.78 17.31
CA GLU A 89 -42.86 -39.01 16.19
C GLU A 89 -41.65 -38.18 16.64
N GLU A 90 -41.73 -37.48 17.78
CA GLU A 90 -40.58 -36.75 18.33
C GLU A 90 -39.40 -37.66 18.63
N MET A 91 -39.62 -38.74 19.38
CA MET A 91 -38.59 -39.73 19.68
C MET A 91 -37.98 -40.38 18.42
N SER A 92 -38.64 -40.30 17.26
CA SER A 92 -38.13 -40.89 16.02
C SER A 92 -36.96 -40.11 15.42
N HIS A 93 -36.87 -38.84 15.77
CA HIS A 93 -35.81 -37.95 15.31
C HIS A 93 -34.59 -37.93 16.23
N HIS A 94 -34.61 -38.72 17.32
CA HIS A 94 -33.53 -38.83 18.29
C HIS A 94 -32.88 -40.22 18.22
N ASN A 95 -31.56 -40.25 18.19
CA ASN A 95 -30.79 -41.48 18.10
C ASN A 95 -30.51 -42.05 19.51
N ILE A 96 -30.41 -43.38 19.64
CA ILE A 96 -30.08 -44.01 20.93
C ILE A 96 -28.69 -43.61 21.48
N THR A 97 -27.80 -43.08 20.63
CA THR A 97 -26.49 -42.53 21.03
C THR A 97 -26.62 -41.35 21.99
N GLU A 98 -27.74 -40.61 21.93
CA GLU A 98 -28.01 -39.46 22.81
C GLU A 98 -28.21 -39.86 24.29
N LEU A 99 -28.47 -41.14 24.57
CA LEU A 99 -28.61 -41.67 25.93
C LEU A 99 -27.27 -41.84 26.66
N GLU A 100 -26.15 -41.72 25.94
CA GLU A 100 -24.79 -41.99 26.43
C GLU A 100 -24.68 -43.37 27.12
N LEU A 101 -25.24 -44.38 26.46
CA LEU A 101 -25.21 -45.76 26.94
C LEU A 101 -23.79 -46.33 26.89
N SER A 102 -23.52 -47.34 27.72
CA SER A 102 -22.31 -48.13 27.58
C SER A 102 -22.24 -48.77 26.19
N ALA A 103 -21.02 -48.92 25.65
CA ALA A 103 -20.81 -49.54 24.35
C ALA A 103 -21.42 -50.96 24.24
N ARG A 104 -21.68 -51.65 25.35
CA ARG A 104 -22.38 -52.94 25.36
C ARG A 104 -23.88 -52.78 25.22
N ALA A 105 -24.49 -51.80 25.88
CA ALA A 105 -25.91 -51.48 25.78
C ALA A 105 -26.25 -50.98 24.37
N GLU A 106 -25.50 -50.01 23.86
CA GLU A 106 -25.72 -49.40 22.55
C GLU A 106 -25.57 -50.42 21.40
N ASN A 107 -24.46 -51.17 21.36
CA ASN A 107 -24.27 -52.22 20.35
C ASN A 107 -25.24 -53.40 20.49
N GLY A 108 -25.90 -53.53 21.65
CA GLY A 108 -26.98 -54.49 21.86
C GLY A 108 -28.27 -54.05 21.18
N LEU A 109 -28.63 -52.77 21.34
CA LEU A 109 -29.80 -52.16 20.71
C LEU A 109 -29.63 -52.01 19.19
N LEU A 110 -28.45 -51.61 18.70
CA LEU A 110 -28.18 -51.51 17.26
C LEU A 110 -28.27 -52.87 16.56
N ARG A 111 -27.86 -53.97 17.22
CA ARG A 111 -27.91 -55.32 16.64
C ARG A 111 -29.32 -55.83 16.35
N ILE A 112 -30.32 -55.28 17.02
CA ILE A 112 -31.74 -55.60 16.81
C ILE A 112 -32.45 -54.54 15.95
N GLY A 113 -31.70 -53.61 15.35
CA GLY A 113 -32.25 -52.55 14.49
C GLY A 113 -32.93 -51.40 15.26
N CYS A 114 -32.68 -51.28 16.56
CA CYS A 114 -33.15 -50.18 17.40
C CYS A 114 -32.08 -49.07 17.42
N ASP A 115 -32.17 -48.13 16.49
CA ASP A 115 -31.26 -46.99 16.32
C ASP A 115 -31.87 -45.65 16.77
N THR A 116 -33.19 -45.58 16.95
CA THR A 116 -33.90 -44.37 17.41
C THR A 116 -34.61 -44.58 18.75
N LEU A 117 -34.87 -43.49 19.46
CA LEU A 117 -35.60 -43.52 20.72
C LEU A 117 -37.07 -43.95 20.53
N SER A 118 -37.69 -43.68 19.39
CA SER A 118 -39.06 -44.15 19.11
C SER A 118 -39.13 -45.67 18.95
N LYS A 119 -38.09 -46.27 18.35
CA LYS A 119 -37.98 -47.73 18.28
C LYS A 119 -37.74 -48.31 19.66
N LEU A 120 -36.95 -47.64 20.51
CA LEU A 120 -36.70 -48.06 21.89
C LEU A 120 -37.94 -47.90 22.79
N ALA A 121 -38.77 -46.89 22.54
CA ALA A 121 -40.03 -46.64 23.24
C ALA A 121 -41.10 -47.70 22.93
N LYS A 122 -41.08 -48.26 21.71
CA LYS A 122 -41.97 -49.35 21.26
C LYS A 122 -41.60 -50.72 21.83
N ILE A 123 -40.45 -50.86 22.48
CA ILE A 123 -40.06 -52.10 23.16
C ILE A 123 -40.57 -52.04 24.61
N SER A 124 -41.45 -52.97 24.97
CA SER A 124 -41.99 -53.07 26.33
C SER A 124 -40.86 -53.36 27.33
N GLU A 125 -41.04 -52.95 28.58
CA GLU A 125 -40.08 -53.25 29.64
C GLU A 125 -39.92 -54.77 29.79
N LYS A 126 -41.03 -55.50 29.67
CA LYS A 126 -41.03 -56.96 29.68
C LYS A 126 -40.18 -57.56 28.55
N ASP A 127 -40.35 -57.10 27.31
CA ASP A 127 -39.59 -57.60 26.15
C ASP A 127 -38.11 -57.24 26.24
N LEU A 128 -37.79 -56.05 26.76
CA LEU A 128 -36.40 -55.63 27.01
C LEU A 128 -35.74 -56.50 28.10
N ARG A 129 -36.50 -56.88 29.13
CA ARG A 129 -36.06 -57.76 30.23
C ARG A 129 -35.88 -59.21 29.79
N GLU A 130 -36.56 -59.68 28.75
CA GLU A 130 -36.41 -61.04 28.20
C GLU A 130 -35.36 -61.14 27.07
N MET A 131 -34.82 -60.02 26.61
CA MET A 131 -33.95 -59.92 25.44
C MET A 131 -32.62 -60.71 25.57
N LYS A 132 -32.44 -61.77 24.77
CA LYS A 132 -31.21 -62.60 24.77
C LYS A 132 -29.98 -61.79 24.34
N GLY A 133 -28.89 -61.88 25.12
CA GLY A 133 -27.60 -61.25 24.80
C GLY A 133 -27.28 -59.97 25.60
N LEU A 134 -28.23 -59.44 26.37
CA LEU A 134 -28.01 -58.33 27.32
C LEU A 134 -27.97 -58.86 28.77
N GLY A 135 -27.00 -58.41 29.56
CA GLY A 135 -26.94 -58.72 30.99
C GLY A 135 -27.88 -57.83 31.82
N ALA A 136 -28.30 -58.28 33.01
CA ALA A 136 -29.27 -57.57 33.85
C ALA A 136 -28.91 -56.07 34.06
N LYS A 137 -27.67 -55.78 34.46
CA LYS A 137 -27.19 -54.40 34.66
C LYS A 137 -27.26 -53.53 33.40
N THR A 138 -27.06 -54.11 32.23
CA THR A 138 -27.12 -53.40 30.95
C THR A 138 -28.56 -53.09 30.56
N ARG A 139 -29.52 -53.94 30.94
CA ARG A 139 -30.95 -53.69 30.73
C ARG A 139 -31.46 -52.59 31.67
N ASP A 140 -31.02 -52.62 32.93
CA ASP A 140 -31.36 -51.58 33.89
C ASP A 140 -30.75 -50.22 33.49
N GLU A 141 -29.53 -50.20 32.95
CA GLU A 141 -28.91 -49.00 32.36
C GLU A 141 -29.76 -48.42 31.23
N ILE A 142 -30.22 -49.27 30.30
CA ILE A 142 -31.05 -48.84 29.16
C ILE A 142 -32.39 -48.28 29.66
N LEU A 143 -33.06 -48.96 30.59
CA LEU A 143 -34.34 -48.51 31.14
C LEU A 143 -34.20 -47.18 31.88
N ASN A 144 -33.22 -47.05 32.77
CA ASN A 144 -33.02 -45.84 33.55
C ASN A 144 -32.62 -44.64 32.68
N LYS A 145 -31.74 -44.85 31.70
CA LYS A 145 -31.34 -43.78 30.77
C LYS A 145 -32.48 -43.37 29.84
N ARG A 146 -33.29 -44.33 29.37
CA ARG A 146 -34.51 -44.06 28.61
C ARG A 146 -35.51 -43.27 29.46
N GLU A 147 -35.83 -43.72 30.67
CA GLU A 147 -36.74 -43.02 31.59
C GLU A 147 -36.23 -41.61 31.89
N ALA A 148 -34.94 -41.44 32.25
CA ALA A 148 -34.36 -40.13 32.51
C ALA A 148 -34.39 -39.20 31.29
N TRP A 149 -34.12 -39.73 30.09
CA TRP A 149 -34.24 -38.96 28.85
C TRP A 149 -35.69 -38.59 28.59
N THR A 150 -36.63 -39.52 28.76
CA THR A 150 -38.05 -39.25 28.59
C THR A 150 -38.53 -38.21 29.61
N GLU A 151 -38.16 -38.28 30.89
CA GLU A 151 -38.52 -37.28 31.89
C GLU A 151 -37.92 -35.90 31.59
N SER A 152 -36.72 -35.86 31.01
CA SER A 152 -36.02 -34.61 30.69
C SER A 152 -36.44 -33.98 29.35
N ASN A 153 -37.00 -34.76 28.43
CA ASN A 153 -37.29 -34.33 27.06
C ASN A 153 -38.76 -34.48 26.62
N LEU A 154 -39.54 -35.31 27.31
CA LEU A 154 -40.96 -35.57 27.03
C LEU A 154 -41.82 -35.35 28.29
N TYR A 155 -42.64 -34.32 28.25
CA TYR A 155 -43.55 -34.00 29.35
C TYR A 155 -44.52 -35.16 29.62
N VAL A 156 -44.57 -35.66 30.87
CA VAL A 156 -45.66 -36.52 31.35
C VAL A 156 -46.85 -35.61 31.58
N ALA A 157 -47.86 -35.68 30.73
CA ALA A 157 -49.15 -35.13 31.08
C ALA A 157 -49.75 -36.02 32.19
N ASP A 158 -49.62 -35.60 33.45
CA ASP A 158 -50.75 -35.77 34.35
C ASP A 158 -51.86 -34.87 33.78
N HIS A 159 -52.99 -35.49 33.44
CA HIS A 159 -54.16 -34.77 32.95
C HIS A 159 -54.49 -33.60 33.89
N GLU A 160 -54.70 -32.42 33.28
CA GLU A 160 -55.19 -31.16 33.88
C GLU A 160 -54.15 -30.17 34.43
N GLU A 161 -53.42 -29.48 33.54
CA GLU A 161 -53.03 -28.09 33.80
C GLU A 161 -54.15 -27.14 33.30
N ASN A 162 -54.98 -26.69 34.26
CA ASN A 162 -55.76 -25.45 34.24
C ASN A 162 -56.60 -25.08 32.99
N GLY A 163 -57.12 -26.01 32.21
CA GLY A 163 -58.23 -25.73 31.27
C GLY A 163 -57.98 -24.62 30.22
N GLU A 164 -56.73 -24.22 29.97
CA GLU A 164 -56.38 -23.29 28.89
C GLU A 164 -56.09 -24.09 27.62
N MET A 165 -57.03 -24.01 26.66
CA MET A 165 -56.88 -24.62 25.35
C MET A 165 -55.88 -23.79 24.53
N ILE A 166 -54.62 -24.22 24.46
CA ILE A 166 -53.58 -23.61 23.60
C ILE A 166 -54.11 -23.58 22.16
N SER A 167 -54.11 -22.39 21.56
CA SER A 167 -54.62 -22.22 20.20
C SER A 167 -53.72 -22.89 19.15
N GLU A 168 -54.28 -23.36 18.04
CA GLU A 168 -53.49 -23.90 16.92
C GLU A 168 -52.46 -22.87 16.39
N TYR A 169 -52.80 -21.58 16.45
CA TYR A 169 -51.91 -20.49 16.02
C TYR A 169 -50.69 -20.34 16.94
N GLU A 170 -50.89 -20.43 18.25
CA GLU A 170 -49.80 -20.40 19.24
C GLU A 170 -48.86 -21.60 19.08
N LYS A 171 -49.41 -22.80 18.90
CA LYS A 171 -48.61 -24.02 18.62
C LYS A 171 -47.78 -23.85 17.35
N ALA A 172 -48.41 -23.45 16.23
CA ALA A 172 -47.74 -23.26 14.95
C ALA A 172 -46.63 -22.20 15.00
N PHE A 173 -46.81 -21.16 15.82
CA PHE A 173 -45.77 -20.14 16.05
C PHE A 173 -44.52 -20.74 16.68
N TYR A 174 -44.64 -21.44 17.80
CA TYR A 174 -43.48 -22.01 18.50
C TYR A 174 -42.83 -23.16 17.72
N GLU A 175 -43.62 -23.96 16.99
CA GLU A 175 -43.09 -24.96 16.06
C GLU A 175 -42.22 -24.31 14.98
N LYS A 176 -42.68 -23.19 14.41
CA LYS A 176 -41.91 -22.47 13.39
C LYS A 176 -40.61 -21.88 13.94
N VAL A 177 -40.63 -21.31 15.13
CA VAL A 177 -39.42 -20.77 15.77
C VAL A 177 -38.44 -21.90 16.13
N SER A 178 -38.94 -23.04 16.62
CA SER A 178 -38.11 -24.22 16.88
C SER A 178 -37.41 -24.73 15.61
N GLU A 179 -38.13 -24.81 14.48
CA GLU A 179 -37.55 -25.20 13.19
C GLU A 179 -36.38 -24.27 12.79
N ILE A 180 -36.54 -22.97 12.98
CA ILE A 180 -35.53 -21.94 12.65
C ILE A 180 -34.29 -22.08 13.55
N LEU A 181 -34.45 -22.41 14.84
CA LEU A 181 -33.37 -22.51 15.82
C LEU A 181 -32.65 -23.87 15.80
N CYS A 182 -33.24 -24.88 15.19
CA CYS A 182 -32.74 -26.26 15.12
C CYS A 182 -31.24 -26.39 14.73
N PRO A 183 -30.69 -25.61 13.78
CA PRO A 183 -29.26 -25.67 13.44
C PRO A 183 -28.31 -25.32 14.61
N ILE A 184 -28.78 -24.54 15.58
CA ILE A 184 -28.01 -24.11 16.76
C ILE A 184 -28.36 -24.99 17.96
N LYS A 185 -29.65 -25.13 18.26
CA LYS A 185 -30.19 -25.94 19.36
C LYS A 185 -31.56 -26.47 18.97
N ARG A 186 -31.73 -27.79 19.07
CA ARG A 186 -33.04 -28.41 18.93
C ARG A 186 -33.84 -28.25 20.23
N LEU A 187 -35.03 -27.68 20.14
CA LEU A 187 -35.97 -27.48 21.25
C LEU A 187 -37.38 -27.89 20.83
N PHE A 188 -38.12 -28.58 21.69
CA PHE A 188 -39.53 -28.84 21.40
C PHE A 188 -40.37 -27.56 21.58
N TRP A 189 -41.47 -27.39 20.84
CA TRP A 189 -42.25 -26.15 20.85
C TRP A 189 -42.78 -25.77 22.25
N ARG A 190 -43.10 -26.76 23.11
CA ARG A 190 -43.50 -26.51 24.50
C ARG A 190 -42.32 -26.03 25.36
N GLN A 191 -41.14 -26.64 25.22
CA GLN A 191 -39.94 -26.19 25.92
C GLN A 191 -39.55 -24.77 25.51
N LEU A 192 -39.68 -24.47 24.21
CA LEU A 192 -39.44 -23.12 23.70
C LEU A 192 -40.49 -22.14 24.23
N ARG A 193 -41.76 -22.53 24.27
CA ARG A 193 -42.83 -21.71 24.88
C ARG A 193 -42.51 -21.37 26.33
N ASP A 194 -42.20 -22.37 27.14
CA ASP A 194 -41.91 -22.16 28.57
C ASP A 194 -40.66 -21.29 28.75
N LEU A 195 -39.60 -21.54 27.98
CA LEU A 195 -38.38 -20.72 27.97
C LEU A 195 -38.67 -19.24 27.63
N LEU A 196 -39.52 -18.99 26.63
CA LEU A 196 -39.86 -17.62 26.21
C LEU A 196 -40.81 -16.91 27.17
N LEU A 197 -41.69 -17.65 27.86
CA LEU A 197 -42.55 -17.12 28.92
C LEU A 197 -41.74 -16.81 30.19
N GLU A 198 -40.86 -17.71 30.62
CA GLU A 198 -40.00 -17.53 31.81
C GLU A 198 -39.03 -16.36 31.70
N ASN A 199 -38.62 -16.01 30.46
CA ASN A 199 -37.72 -14.89 30.19
C ASN A 199 -38.45 -13.61 29.73
N ASP A 200 -39.78 -13.53 29.88
CA ASP A 200 -40.60 -12.38 29.49
C ASP A 200 -40.45 -11.96 28.01
N ILE A 201 -40.07 -12.88 27.12
CA ILE A 201 -39.93 -12.62 25.67
C ILE A 201 -41.30 -12.70 24.98
N MET A 202 -42.17 -13.59 25.47
CA MET A 202 -43.56 -13.74 25.06
C MET A 202 -44.47 -13.71 26.28
N GLN A 203 -45.73 -13.30 26.09
CA GLN A 203 -46.81 -13.39 27.08
C GLN A 203 -47.99 -14.16 26.50
N GLN A 204 -48.88 -14.67 27.36
CA GLN A 204 -50.05 -15.45 26.90
C GLN A 204 -51.01 -14.63 26.00
N GLU A 205 -51.02 -13.30 26.14
CA GLU A 205 -51.87 -12.38 25.38
C GLU A 205 -51.20 -11.85 24.09
N ASP A 206 -49.98 -12.31 23.77
CA ASP A 206 -49.20 -11.79 22.63
C ASP A 206 -49.75 -12.22 21.26
N ASP A 207 -49.35 -11.46 20.23
CA ASP A 207 -49.58 -11.85 18.83
C ASP A 207 -48.73 -13.08 18.43
N PHE A 208 -49.39 -14.22 18.23
CA PHE A 208 -48.80 -15.46 17.71
C PHE A 208 -48.80 -15.54 16.17
N SER A 209 -48.93 -14.41 15.48
CA SER A 209 -48.77 -14.39 14.02
C SER A 209 -47.34 -14.75 13.61
N LEU A 210 -47.22 -15.53 12.53
CA LEU A 210 -45.91 -15.85 11.95
C LEU A 210 -45.15 -14.61 11.44
N GLN A 211 -45.83 -13.46 11.25
CA GLN A 211 -45.21 -12.19 10.87
C GLN A 211 -44.31 -11.60 11.96
N ARG A 212 -44.54 -11.98 13.24
CA ARG A 212 -43.69 -11.59 14.37
C ARG A 212 -42.31 -12.27 14.34
N ILE A 213 -42.19 -13.41 13.66
CA ILE A 213 -40.93 -14.14 13.49
C ILE A 213 -40.05 -13.39 12.49
N ASN A 214 -39.22 -12.47 12.99
CA ASN A 214 -38.23 -11.72 12.23
C ASN A 214 -36.85 -11.83 12.88
N ASP A 215 -35.81 -11.36 12.19
CA ASP A 215 -34.42 -11.45 12.65
C ASP A 215 -34.20 -10.86 14.05
N LYS A 216 -34.91 -9.77 14.39
CA LYS A 216 -34.82 -9.13 15.71
C LYS A 216 -35.40 -10.02 16.81
N PHE A 217 -36.53 -10.68 16.53
CA PHE A 217 -37.12 -11.65 17.46
C PHE A 217 -36.18 -12.83 17.68
N ILE A 218 -35.70 -13.45 16.59
CA ILE A 218 -34.76 -14.58 16.68
C ILE A 218 -33.48 -14.19 17.43
N PHE A 219 -32.91 -13.01 17.14
CA PHE A 219 -31.76 -12.47 17.87
C PHE A 219 -32.00 -12.42 19.38
N THR A 220 -33.17 -11.94 19.81
CA THR A 220 -33.53 -11.87 21.23
C THR A 220 -33.58 -13.25 21.89
N VAL A 221 -34.07 -14.27 21.16
CA VAL A 221 -34.14 -15.65 21.66
C VAL A 221 -32.75 -16.28 21.80
N ILE A 222 -31.89 -16.13 20.80
CA ILE A 222 -30.54 -16.73 20.83
C ILE A 222 -29.57 -16.04 21.79
N GLN A 223 -29.92 -14.87 22.33
CA GLN A 223 -29.16 -14.17 23.38
C GLN A 223 -29.39 -14.72 24.80
N LEU A 224 -30.36 -15.61 24.99
CA LEU A 224 -30.58 -16.26 26.28
C LEU A 224 -29.36 -17.12 26.66
N ASP A 225 -28.98 -17.11 27.93
CA ASP A 225 -27.82 -17.88 28.46
C ASP A 225 -27.92 -19.39 28.12
N GLU A 226 -29.14 -19.90 27.97
CA GLU A 226 -29.49 -21.27 27.56
C GLU A 226 -28.96 -21.66 26.15
N PHE A 227 -28.56 -20.67 25.34
CA PHE A 227 -27.94 -20.82 24.01
C PHE A 227 -26.42 -20.61 23.99
N ASP A 228 -25.77 -20.16 25.07
CA ASP A 228 -24.33 -19.86 25.10
C ASP A 228 -23.48 -21.10 24.72
N LEU A 229 -23.73 -22.25 25.35
CA LEU A 229 -23.02 -23.50 25.07
C LEU A 229 -23.36 -24.08 23.67
N PRO A 230 -24.64 -24.16 23.26
CA PRO A 230 -25.03 -24.51 21.89
C PRO A 230 -24.35 -23.64 20.82
N LEU A 231 -24.37 -22.32 20.96
CA LEU A 231 -23.71 -21.39 20.04
C LEU A 231 -22.19 -21.60 20.01
N LYS A 232 -21.57 -21.83 21.18
CA LYS A 232 -20.14 -22.16 21.27
C LYS A 232 -19.80 -23.46 20.53
N ASN A 233 -20.65 -24.47 20.62
CA ASN A 233 -20.47 -25.74 19.92
C ASN A 233 -20.73 -25.60 18.41
N TYR A 234 -21.76 -24.84 18.04
CA TYR A 234 -22.06 -24.48 16.66
C TYR A 234 -20.84 -23.80 16.00
N PHE A 235 -20.26 -22.78 16.64
CA PHE A 235 -19.06 -22.12 16.15
C PHE A 235 -17.87 -23.08 16.02
N LYS A 236 -17.63 -23.95 17.01
CA LYS A 236 -16.56 -24.96 16.93
C LYS A 236 -16.74 -25.95 15.77
N ASN A 237 -17.98 -26.32 15.46
CA ASN A 237 -18.28 -27.20 14.34
C ASN A 237 -17.99 -26.51 13.00
N LEU A 238 -18.39 -25.24 12.87
CA LEU A 238 -18.09 -24.42 11.68
C LEU A 238 -16.59 -24.09 11.55
N VAL A 239 -15.91 -23.89 12.67
CA VAL A 239 -14.52 -23.42 12.76
C VAL A 239 -13.75 -24.28 13.77
N PRO A 240 -13.30 -25.49 13.38
CA PRO A 240 -12.61 -26.42 14.28
C PRO A 240 -11.32 -25.86 14.89
N GLU A 241 -10.60 -25.01 14.15
CA GLU A 241 -9.39 -24.33 14.62
C GLU A 241 -9.67 -23.22 15.64
N GLY A 242 -10.94 -22.81 15.79
CA GLY A 242 -11.40 -21.77 16.69
C GLY A 242 -10.97 -20.35 16.31
N ILE A 243 -10.47 -20.14 15.09
CA ILE A 243 -10.11 -18.84 14.53
C ILE A 243 -10.49 -18.78 13.04
N ILE A 244 -11.07 -17.66 12.59
CA ILE A 244 -11.48 -17.44 11.20
C ILE A 244 -11.51 -15.94 10.87
N GLN A 245 -11.32 -15.58 9.60
CA GLN A 245 -11.56 -14.20 9.13
C GLN A 245 -13.07 -13.90 9.09
N THR A 246 -13.47 -12.66 9.39
CA THR A 246 -14.88 -12.24 9.46
C THR A 246 -15.66 -12.53 8.17
N GLU A 247 -15.08 -12.26 7.00
CA GLU A 247 -15.71 -12.52 5.70
C GLU A 247 -15.91 -14.02 5.46
N ASN A 248 -14.89 -14.83 5.76
CA ASN A 248 -14.97 -16.29 5.63
C ASN A 248 -16.01 -16.90 6.59
N LEU A 249 -16.28 -16.28 7.74
CA LEU A 249 -17.35 -16.71 8.64
C LEU A 249 -18.72 -16.37 8.05
N ARG A 250 -18.91 -15.16 7.51
CA ARG A 250 -20.14 -14.76 6.81
C ARG A 250 -20.46 -15.72 5.68
N ASP A 251 -19.49 -15.98 4.80
CA ASP A 251 -19.64 -16.91 3.69
C ASP A 251 -20.01 -18.33 4.12
N LYS A 252 -19.53 -18.77 5.29
CA LYS A 252 -19.91 -20.08 5.85
C LYS A 252 -21.33 -20.09 6.38
N ILE A 253 -21.73 -19.05 7.10
CA ILE A 253 -23.09 -18.93 7.66
C ILE A 253 -24.13 -18.78 6.54
N ASP A 254 -23.84 -17.97 5.52
CA ASP A 254 -24.73 -17.77 4.38
C ASP A 254 -24.98 -19.07 3.59
N LYS A 255 -23.99 -19.99 3.57
CA LYS A 255 -24.12 -21.31 2.93
C LYS A 255 -24.99 -22.30 3.70
N GLU A 256 -25.16 -22.11 5.01
CA GLU A 256 -26.01 -22.96 5.85
C GLU A 256 -27.51 -22.68 5.62
N ASN A 257 -27.85 -21.61 4.87
CA ASN A 257 -29.23 -21.21 4.54
C ASN A 257 -30.16 -21.22 5.77
N LEU A 258 -29.72 -20.54 6.82
CA LEU A 258 -30.47 -20.41 8.06
C LEU A 258 -31.84 -19.75 7.78
N GLY A 259 -32.88 -20.18 8.50
CA GLY A 259 -34.23 -19.61 8.38
C GLY A 259 -34.38 -18.16 8.86
N PHE A 260 -33.26 -17.46 9.09
CA PHE A 260 -33.14 -16.08 9.58
C PHE A 260 -31.82 -15.46 9.10
N GLY A 261 -31.71 -14.13 9.13
CA GLY A 261 -30.53 -13.40 8.70
C GLY A 261 -29.27 -13.75 9.49
N GLY A 262 -28.20 -14.17 8.80
CA GLY A 262 -26.91 -14.56 9.42
C GLY A 262 -26.23 -13.45 10.22
N THR A 263 -26.59 -12.18 9.99
CA THR A 263 -26.10 -11.02 10.76
C THR A 263 -26.41 -11.13 12.25
N ALA A 264 -27.63 -11.52 12.62
CA ALA A 264 -28.05 -11.68 14.01
C ALA A 264 -27.20 -12.74 14.74
N LEU A 265 -26.89 -13.84 14.05
CA LEU A 265 -26.05 -14.91 14.59
C LEU A 265 -24.61 -14.46 14.79
N ILE A 266 -24.06 -13.69 13.85
CA ILE A 266 -22.70 -13.14 13.97
C ILE A 266 -22.62 -12.17 15.14
N GLU A 267 -23.61 -11.29 15.32
CA GLU A 267 -23.66 -10.36 16.44
C GLU A 267 -23.68 -11.10 17.79
N CYS A 268 -24.45 -12.19 17.91
CA CYS A 268 -24.46 -13.01 19.13
C CYS A 268 -23.13 -13.75 19.35
N ILE A 269 -22.51 -14.29 18.30
CA ILE A 269 -21.19 -14.94 18.42
C ILE A 269 -20.12 -13.94 18.87
N LEU A 270 -20.26 -12.67 18.51
CA LEU A 270 -19.31 -11.59 18.82
C LEU A 270 -19.67 -10.79 20.07
N ASP A 271 -20.59 -11.26 20.90
CA ASP A 271 -21.03 -10.59 22.13
C ASP A 271 -19.95 -10.52 23.25
N GLY A 272 -18.80 -11.17 23.02
CA GLY A 272 -17.67 -11.23 23.96
C GLY A 272 -17.72 -12.41 24.94
N LYS A 273 -18.83 -13.16 25.03
CA LYS A 273 -18.93 -14.41 25.79
C LYS A 273 -18.43 -15.60 24.99
N ILE A 274 -18.72 -15.63 23.68
CA ILE A 274 -18.45 -16.78 22.82
C ILE A 274 -17.15 -16.59 22.04
N CYS A 275 -17.07 -15.52 21.26
CA CYS A 275 -15.90 -15.14 20.49
C CYS A 275 -15.54 -13.68 20.73
N ASN A 276 -14.25 -13.38 20.56
CA ASN A 276 -13.72 -12.02 20.51
C ASN A 276 -13.30 -11.70 19.08
N GLN A 277 -13.48 -10.45 18.65
CA GLN A 277 -12.95 -9.96 17.39
C GLN A 277 -11.70 -9.11 17.61
N ARG A 278 -10.68 -9.30 16.78
CA ARG A 278 -9.52 -8.42 16.70
C ARG A 278 -9.07 -8.28 15.26
N ASP A 279 -9.03 -7.04 14.79
CA ASP A 279 -8.88 -6.72 13.36
C ASP A 279 -9.94 -7.48 12.54
N ASN A 280 -9.52 -8.17 11.48
CA ASN A 280 -10.39 -8.99 10.63
C ASN A 280 -10.54 -10.45 11.12
N ASN A 281 -9.99 -10.80 12.28
CA ASN A 281 -10.00 -12.18 12.79
C ASN A 281 -10.94 -12.33 13.99
N ILE A 282 -11.71 -13.41 13.99
CA ILE A 282 -12.62 -13.84 15.06
C ILE A 282 -11.98 -15.02 15.78
N TYR A 283 -11.90 -14.92 17.10
CA TYR A 283 -11.27 -15.90 17.98
C TYR A 283 -12.30 -16.45 18.95
N LEU A 284 -12.40 -17.77 19.06
CA LEU A 284 -13.14 -18.39 20.17
C LEU A 284 -12.55 -17.94 21.52
N ASP A 285 -13.39 -17.54 22.45
CA ASP A 285 -12.94 -17.08 23.76
C ASP A 285 -12.23 -18.21 24.53
N LYS A 286 -10.99 -17.91 24.93
CA LYS A 286 -10.06 -18.81 25.62
C LYS A 286 -9.28 -18.00 26.65
N SER A 287 -9.04 -18.60 27.82
CA SER A 287 -8.10 -18.04 28.78
C SER A 287 -6.68 -18.04 28.20
N ASN A 288 -5.94 -16.97 28.45
CA ASN A 288 -4.51 -16.89 28.13
C ASN A 288 -3.68 -17.71 29.15
N VAL A 289 -2.40 -17.97 28.86
CA VAL A 289 -1.55 -18.82 29.71
C VAL A 289 -1.42 -18.30 31.13
N VAL A 290 -1.36 -16.98 31.32
CA VAL A 290 -1.25 -16.36 32.64
C VAL A 290 -2.53 -16.57 33.44
N GLN A 291 -3.69 -16.27 32.84
CA GLN A 291 -5.01 -16.46 33.45
C GLN A 291 -5.26 -17.93 33.80
N TYR A 292 -4.89 -18.85 32.90
CA TYR A 292 -5.04 -20.29 33.14
C TYR A 292 -4.18 -20.76 34.32
N LEU A 293 -2.90 -20.34 34.36
CA LEU A 293 -2.00 -20.70 35.46
C LEU A 293 -2.46 -20.13 36.80
N GLN A 294 -3.00 -18.91 36.83
CA GLN A 294 -3.56 -18.30 38.04
C GLN A 294 -4.80 -19.05 38.54
N LYS A 295 -5.73 -19.41 37.64
CA LYS A 295 -6.96 -20.13 38.01
C LYS A 295 -6.72 -21.56 38.50
N HIS A 296 -5.63 -22.19 38.08
CA HIS A 296 -5.35 -23.61 38.33
C HIS A 296 -4.06 -23.86 39.10
N GLU A 297 -3.54 -22.87 39.84
CA GLU A 297 -2.28 -22.98 40.58
C GLU A 297 -2.24 -24.23 41.49
N SER A 298 -3.33 -24.48 42.23
CA SER A 298 -3.47 -25.63 43.15
C SER A 298 -3.44 -27.00 42.46
N ASN A 299 -3.66 -27.06 41.14
CA ASN A 299 -3.62 -28.30 40.37
C ASN A 299 -2.19 -28.73 39.99
N PHE A 300 -1.20 -27.87 40.21
CA PHE A 300 0.19 -28.12 39.87
C PHE A 300 1.05 -28.32 41.11
N GLU A 301 2.09 -29.16 40.99
CA GLU A 301 3.12 -29.27 42.02
C GLU A 301 3.89 -27.94 42.11
N PRO A 302 4.06 -27.32 43.31
CA PRO A 302 4.60 -25.96 43.44
C PRO A 302 5.92 -25.72 42.71
N ARG A 303 6.87 -26.66 42.83
CA ARG A 303 8.18 -26.57 42.14
C ARG A 303 8.05 -26.56 40.62
N LYS A 304 7.12 -27.36 40.07
CA LYS A 304 6.87 -27.44 38.63
C LYS A 304 6.15 -26.19 38.13
N TYR A 305 5.20 -25.68 38.91
CA TYR A 305 4.52 -24.40 38.66
C TYR A 305 5.54 -23.25 38.58
N GLU A 306 6.39 -23.10 39.60
CA GLU A 306 7.40 -22.03 39.65
C GLU A 306 8.40 -22.15 38.49
N SER A 307 8.86 -23.36 38.16
CA SER A 307 9.72 -23.60 36.99
C SER A 307 9.08 -23.11 35.69
N PHE A 308 7.76 -23.29 35.53
CA PHE A 308 7.03 -22.87 34.34
C PHE A 308 6.88 -21.35 34.27
N VAL A 309 6.52 -20.71 35.38
CA VAL A 309 6.39 -19.24 35.47
C VAL A 309 7.72 -18.55 35.20
N ARG A 310 8.83 -19.04 35.77
CA ARG A 310 10.19 -18.52 35.49
C ARG A 310 10.54 -18.61 34.01
N ARG A 311 10.22 -19.73 33.35
CA ARG A 311 10.44 -19.88 31.91
C ARG A 311 9.62 -18.87 31.10
N LEU A 312 8.35 -18.66 31.46
CA LEU A 312 7.48 -17.67 30.80
C LEU A 312 8.00 -16.23 30.94
N ASN A 313 8.63 -15.91 32.08
CA ASN A 313 9.26 -14.62 32.33
C ASN A 313 10.61 -14.44 31.61
N GLY A 314 11.10 -15.47 30.90
CA GLY A 314 12.27 -15.38 30.03
C GLY A 314 13.55 -16.00 30.60
N GLU A 315 13.52 -16.60 31.79
CA GLU A 315 14.67 -17.36 32.30
C GLU A 315 14.98 -18.55 31.38
N SER A 316 16.26 -18.85 31.21
CA SER A 316 16.74 -19.98 30.43
C SER A 316 16.54 -21.31 31.16
N LEU A 317 16.53 -22.41 30.40
CA LEU A 317 16.45 -23.75 30.99
C LEU A 317 17.62 -24.08 31.92
N GLN A 318 18.77 -23.41 31.74
CA GLN A 318 19.94 -23.60 32.60
C GLN A 318 19.75 -22.86 33.93
N GLU A 319 19.36 -21.59 33.89
CA GLU A 319 19.10 -20.78 35.11
C GLU A 319 18.03 -21.44 35.99
N ILE A 320 16.95 -21.93 35.39
CA ILE A 320 15.90 -22.67 36.12
C ILE A 320 16.46 -23.99 36.69
N GLY A 321 17.35 -24.66 35.95
CA GLY A 321 18.00 -25.88 36.40
C GLY A 321 18.87 -25.64 37.63
N ASP A 322 19.66 -24.57 37.62
CA ASP A 322 20.55 -24.19 38.71
C ASP A 322 19.77 -23.83 39.99
N VAL A 323 18.60 -23.19 39.86
CA VAL A 323 17.72 -22.84 41.00
C VAL A 323 17.13 -24.09 41.68
N PHE A 324 16.76 -25.12 40.91
CA PHE A 324 16.07 -26.31 41.43
C PHE A 324 16.96 -27.56 41.54
N ASP A 325 18.28 -27.42 41.32
CA ASP A 325 19.25 -28.52 41.24
C ASP A 325 18.83 -29.63 40.25
N LEU A 326 18.45 -29.19 39.04
CA LEU A 326 18.00 -30.05 37.95
C LEU A 326 18.86 -29.82 36.69
N SER A 327 19.05 -30.87 35.89
CA SER A 327 19.68 -30.69 34.58
C SER A 327 18.77 -29.90 33.63
N ARG A 328 19.37 -29.14 32.71
CA ARG A 328 18.66 -28.40 31.64
C ARG A 328 17.63 -29.26 30.90
N GLU A 329 17.97 -30.51 30.59
CA GLU A 329 17.08 -31.45 29.91
C GLU A 329 15.93 -31.91 30.81
N ARG A 330 16.18 -32.05 32.12
CA ARG A 330 15.12 -32.38 33.08
C ARG A 330 14.10 -31.25 33.21
N VAL A 331 14.56 -30.00 33.26
CA VAL A 331 13.67 -28.82 33.24
C VAL A 331 12.82 -28.82 31.98
N ARG A 332 13.43 -29.01 30.79
CA ARG A 332 12.71 -29.08 29.51
C ARG A 332 11.60 -30.15 29.53
N GLN A 333 11.88 -31.34 30.05
CA GLN A 333 10.90 -32.42 30.16
C GLN A 333 9.72 -32.06 31.07
N ILE A 334 9.98 -31.39 32.19
CA ILE A 334 8.94 -30.94 33.11
C ILE A 334 8.01 -29.95 32.40
N LEU A 335 8.59 -28.92 31.76
CA LEU A 335 7.86 -27.87 31.07
C LEU A 335 7.01 -28.41 29.93
N VAL A 336 7.57 -29.27 29.06
CA VAL A 336 6.84 -29.89 27.96
C VAL A 336 5.70 -30.77 28.47
N LYS A 337 5.93 -31.52 29.56
CA LYS A 337 4.89 -32.37 30.15
C LYS A 337 3.75 -31.54 30.76
N MET A 338 4.06 -30.36 31.31
CA MET A 338 3.05 -29.43 31.80
C MET A 338 2.25 -28.82 30.64
N ALA A 339 2.93 -28.23 29.66
CA ALA A 339 2.27 -27.61 28.50
C ALA A 339 1.35 -28.59 27.75
N LYS A 340 1.76 -29.86 27.60
CA LYS A 340 0.93 -30.91 26.97
C LYS A 340 -0.36 -31.24 27.73
N LYS A 341 -0.41 -31.01 29.05
CA LYS A 341 -1.61 -31.26 29.86
C LYS A 341 -2.58 -30.08 29.85
N MET A 342 -2.13 -28.90 29.42
CA MET A 342 -2.97 -27.71 29.36
C MET A 342 -3.95 -27.81 28.19
N PRO A 343 -5.18 -27.26 28.33
CA PRO A 343 -6.11 -27.13 27.22
C PRO A 343 -5.52 -26.23 26.12
N CYS A 344 -6.25 -26.09 25.01
CA CYS A 344 -5.90 -25.10 23.99
C CYS A 344 -6.17 -23.69 24.54
N LEU A 345 -5.13 -22.88 24.68
CA LEU A 345 -5.13 -21.53 25.25
C LEU A 345 -5.12 -20.47 24.13
N TYR A 346 -5.28 -19.19 24.49
CA TYR A 346 -5.29 -18.08 23.54
C TYR A 346 -4.00 -18.02 22.68
N GLU A 347 -2.84 -18.20 23.29
CA GLU A 347 -1.56 -18.14 22.61
C GLU A 347 -1.42 -19.21 21.51
N ASP A 348 -2.12 -20.34 21.63
CA ASP A 348 -2.09 -21.43 20.65
C ASP A 348 -2.61 -21.01 19.28
N TYR A 349 -3.37 -19.91 19.16
CA TYR A 349 -3.74 -19.33 17.87
C TYR A 349 -2.52 -18.88 17.05
N TYR A 350 -1.47 -18.42 17.72
CA TYR A 350 -0.24 -17.94 17.07
C TYR A 350 0.72 -19.08 16.72
N ARG A 351 0.32 -20.35 16.91
CA ARG A 351 1.13 -21.50 16.48
C ARG A 351 1.36 -21.50 14.97
N PHE A 352 0.37 -21.11 14.17
CA PHE A 352 0.46 -21.21 12.71
C PHE A 352 1.64 -20.39 12.13
N PRO A 353 1.81 -19.09 12.47
CA PRO A 353 2.99 -18.36 12.04
C PRO A 353 4.25 -18.84 12.76
N TYR A 354 4.17 -19.22 14.04
CA TYR A 354 5.34 -19.64 14.83
C TYR A 354 6.01 -20.94 14.32
N GLU A 355 5.22 -21.92 13.89
CA GLU A 355 5.72 -23.20 13.37
C GLU A 355 6.20 -23.11 11.91
N TYR A 356 5.77 -22.08 11.18
CA TYR A 356 6.21 -21.81 9.81
C TYR A 356 7.50 -20.98 9.79
N PHE A 357 7.49 -19.80 10.41
CA PHE A 357 8.59 -18.83 10.37
C PHE A 357 9.61 -19.01 11.49
N LYS A 358 10.86 -18.63 11.21
CA LYS A 358 11.98 -18.61 12.15
C LYS A 358 12.04 -17.29 12.92
N PHE A 359 11.06 -17.01 13.76
CA PHE A 359 11.01 -15.78 14.56
C PHE A 359 12.06 -15.70 15.67
N SER A 360 12.91 -14.67 15.71
CA SER A 360 13.50 -14.23 16.98
C SER A 360 12.41 -13.74 17.95
N LYS A 361 12.73 -13.68 19.24
CA LYS A 361 11.78 -13.20 20.27
C LYS A 361 11.32 -11.77 19.97
N GLY A 362 12.24 -10.89 19.55
CA GLY A 362 11.95 -9.51 19.17
C GLY A 362 11.05 -9.41 17.93
N GLU A 363 11.37 -10.15 16.86
CA GLU A 363 10.54 -10.17 15.64
C GLU A 363 9.13 -10.67 15.94
N PHE A 364 8.97 -11.71 16.77
CA PHE A 364 7.65 -12.20 17.16
C PHE A 364 6.86 -11.17 17.96
N CYS A 365 7.48 -10.50 18.94
CA CYS A 365 6.81 -9.47 19.73
C CYS A 365 6.42 -8.26 18.86
N ASN A 366 7.22 -7.92 17.86
CA ASN A 366 6.89 -6.86 16.89
C ASN A 366 5.75 -7.28 15.96
N ALA A 367 5.70 -8.54 15.55
CA ALA A 367 4.62 -9.09 14.71
C ALA A 367 3.32 -9.29 15.49
N PHE A 368 3.38 -9.74 16.74
CA PHE A 368 2.21 -10.10 17.56
C PHE A 368 2.37 -9.52 18.98
N PRO A 369 2.30 -8.18 19.14
CA PRO A 369 2.48 -7.52 20.44
C PRO A 369 1.49 -8.00 21.49
N GLU A 370 0.31 -8.46 21.08
CA GLU A 370 -0.72 -8.98 21.95
C GLU A 370 -0.44 -10.35 22.56
N CYS A 371 0.33 -11.18 21.88
CA CYS A 371 0.82 -12.45 22.41
C CYS A 371 2.11 -12.21 23.22
N GLY A 372 2.92 -11.26 22.75
CA GLY A 372 4.04 -10.69 23.47
C GLY A 372 5.12 -11.70 23.86
N ALA A 373 5.96 -11.31 24.82
CA ALA A 373 7.11 -12.11 25.24
C ALA A 373 6.69 -13.41 25.96
N ILE A 374 5.68 -13.33 26.83
CA ILE A 374 5.19 -14.49 27.58
C ILE A 374 4.61 -15.54 26.63
N GLY A 375 3.79 -15.11 25.66
CA GLY A 375 3.23 -16.02 24.67
C GLY A 375 4.28 -16.65 23.77
N TYR A 376 5.33 -15.91 23.39
CA TYR A 376 6.48 -16.49 22.69
C TYR A 376 7.15 -17.61 23.50
N GLU A 377 7.41 -17.39 24.79
CA GLU A 377 8.04 -18.40 25.64
C GLU A 377 7.15 -19.63 25.78
N TYR A 378 5.84 -19.44 25.99
CA TYR A 378 4.87 -20.52 26.04
C TYR A 378 4.84 -21.35 24.74
N LEU A 379 4.76 -20.69 23.58
CA LEU A 379 4.81 -21.34 22.27
C LEU A 379 6.11 -22.12 22.07
N SER A 380 7.24 -21.59 22.55
CA SER A 380 8.54 -22.27 22.48
C SER A 380 8.61 -23.57 23.28
N ILE A 381 7.79 -23.69 24.32
CA ILE A 381 7.68 -24.90 25.13
C ILE A 381 6.76 -25.92 24.45
N ARG A 382 5.64 -25.46 23.89
CA ARG A 382 4.55 -26.33 23.39
C ARG A 382 4.74 -26.77 21.93
N TYR A 383 5.29 -25.91 21.08
CA TYR A 383 5.37 -26.10 19.63
C TYR A 383 6.81 -26.07 19.12
N LYS A 384 7.01 -26.61 17.92
CA LYS A 384 8.32 -26.60 17.27
C LYS A 384 8.44 -25.34 16.41
N LYS A 385 9.41 -24.50 16.74
CA LYS A 385 9.72 -23.31 15.96
C LYS A 385 10.01 -23.62 14.49
N GLY A 386 9.47 -22.78 13.61
CA GLY A 386 9.70 -22.84 12.17
C GLY A 386 11.14 -22.57 11.75
N LYS A 387 11.42 -22.85 10.48
CA LYS A 387 12.75 -22.71 9.87
C LYS A 387 12.82 -21.63 8.79
N GLU A 388 11.69 -21.25 8.20
CA GLU A 388 11.64 -20.29 7.11
C GLU A 388 11.95 -18.88 7.59
N LEU A 389 12.91 -18.20 6.97
CA LEU A 389 13.19 -16.79 7.27
C LEU A 389 12.04 -15.90 6.80
N ILE A 390 11.79 -14.80 7.49
CA ILE A 390 10.71 -13.88 7.16
C ILE A 390 11.19 -13.00 6.00
N SER A 391 10.51 -13.08 4.86
CA SER A 391 10.84 -12.35 3.62
C SER A 391 9.60 -12.23 2.76
N ASN A 392 9.58 -11.32 1.77
CA ASN A 392 8.46 -11.18 0.84
C ASN A 392 8.09 -12.54 0.20
N LYS A 393 9.08 -13.29 -0.27
CA LYS A 393 8.90 -14.62 -0.87
C LYS A 393 8.31 -15.67 0.08
N SER A 394 8.70 -15.67 1.35
CA SER A 394 8.19 -16.66 2.31
C SER A 394 6.81 -16.27 2.85
N VAL A 395 6.49 -14.97 2.94
CA VAL A 395 5.14 -14.48 3.28
C VAL A 395 4.14 -14.70 2.16
N GLU A 396 4.52 -14.55 0.89
CA GLU A 396 3.66 -14.88 -0.26
C GLU A 396 3.23 -16.35 -0.27
N LYS A 397 4.16 -17.26 0.06
CA LYS A 397 3.95 -18.71 0.16
C LYS A 397 3.17 -19.13 1.41
N TYR A 398 3.08 -18.26 2.41
CA TYR A 398 2.36 -18.57 3.64
C TYR A 398 0.85 -18.50 3.40
N THR A 399 0.17 -19.62 3.65
CA THR A 399 -1.29 -19.78 3.45
C THR A 399 -2.09 -19.74 4.75
N GLY A 400 -1.44 -19.45 5.88
CA GLY A 400 -2.12 -19.38 7.17
C GLY A 400 -2.90 -18.08 7.37
N ILE A 401 -3.78 -18.10 8.37
CA ILE A 401 -4.72 -17.00 8.68
C ILE A 401 -4.07 -15.64 8.97
N PHE A 402 -2.79 -15.64 9.36
CA PHE A 402 -2.03 -14.41 9.64
C PHE A 402 -1.28 -13.84 8.42
N LYS A 403 -1.59 -14.26 7.19
CA LYS A 403 -0.88 -13.81 5.98
C LYS A 403 -0.86 -12.29 5.85
N GLU A 404 -2.02 -11.64 5.93
CA GLU A 404 -2.15 -10.18 5.85
C GLU A 404 -1.35 -9.47 6.95
N ARG A 405 -1.40 -10.02 8.17
CA ARG A 405 -0.62 -9.48 9.30
C ARG A 405 0.89 -9.57 9.03
N MET A 406 1.37 -10.65 8.43
CA MET A 406 2.79 -10.83 8.07
C MET A 406 3.22 -9.89 6.94
N VAL A 407 2.37 -9.63 5.96
CA VAL A 407 2.61 -8.59 4.94
C VAL A 407 2.75 -7.22 5.60
N LYS A 408 1.83 -6.89 6.52
CA LYS A 408 1.90 -5.64 7.29
C LYS A 408 3.18 -5.56 8.13
N TYR A 409 3.57 -6.65 8.79
CA TYR A 409 4.81 -6.71 9.59
C TYR A 409 6.06 -6.45 8.75
N LEU A 410 6.14 -6.98 7.52
CA LEU A 410 7.28 -6.73 6.63
C LEU A 410 7.40 -5.25 6.26
N LYS A 411 6.27 -4.58 5.97
CA LYS A 411 6.25 -3.12 5.75
C LYS A 411 6.70 -2.36 6.99
N GLU A 412 6.22 -2.74 8.17
CA GLU A 412 6.63 -2.13 9.44
C GLU A 412 8.12 -2.35 9.74
N GLU A 413 8.66 -3.55 9.47
CA GLU A 413 10.08 -3.86 9.70
C GLU A 413 10.98 -3.12 8.71
N ALA A 414 10.59 -3.01 7.44
CA ALA A 414 11.31 -2.19 6.46
C ALA A 414 11.44 -0.74 6.95
N LEU A 415 10.34 -0.14 7.44
CA LEU A 415 10.35 1.20 8.04
C LEU A 415 11.22 1.28 9.30
N ARG A 416 11.25 0.24 10.15
CA ARG A 416 12.14 0.20 11.33
C ARG A 416 13.61 0.16 10.94
N GLN A 417 13.96 -0.64 9.93
CA GLN A 417 15.32 -0.76 9.42
C GLN A 417 15.77 0.56 8.79
N ASP A 418 14.92 1.15 7.96
CA ASP A 418 15.13 2.47 7.36
C ASP A 418 15.44 3.54 8.43
N LYS A 419 14.59 3.67 9.45
CA LYS A 419 14.82 4.61 10.57
C LYS A 419 16.15 4.41 11.31
N ARG A 420 16.64 3.17 11.37
CA ARG A 420 17.91 2.82 12.03
C ARG A 420 19.12 3.15 11.16
N HIS A 421 19.01 3.00 9.84
CA HIS A 421 20.14 2.98 8.93
C HIS A 421 20.25 4.20 8.00
N VAL A 422 19.15 4.93 7.74
CA VAL A 422 19.13 6.10 6.83
C VAL A 422 20.21 7.12 7.19
N THR A 423 21.00 7.59 6.23
CA THR A 423 22.08 8.57 6.47
C THR A 423 21.53 10.00 6.57
N ARG A 424 22.35 10.96 7.03
CA ARG A 424 21.91 12.37 7.04
C ARG A 424 21.82 12.91 5.62
N THR A 425 22.78 12.54 4.77
CA THR A 425 22.82 12.81 3.34
C THR A 425 21.54 12.36 2.65
N GLU A 426 21.19 11.09 2.83
CA GLU A 426 19.97 10.51 2.25
C GLU A 426 18.72 11.22 2.76
N MET A 427 18.66 11.57 4.05
CA MET A 427 17.55 12.34 4.60
C MET A 427 17.44 13.75 4.00
N VAL A 428 18.55 14.43 3.73
CA VAL A 428 18.56 15.74 3.04
C VAL A 428 17.95 15.60 1.65
N TYR A 429 18.39 14.60 0.87
CA TYR A 429 17.83 14.34 -0.45
C TYR A 429 16.36 13.93 -0.39
N ARG A 430 15.93 13.08 0.56
CA ARG A 430 14.52 12.74 0.77
C ARG A 430 13.66 13.98 0.94
N VAL A 431 14.12 14.93 1.76
CA VAL A 431 13.38 16.18 2.01
C VAL A 431 13.36 17.07 0.78
N LEU A 432 14.46 17.17 0.04
CA LEU A 432 14.54 17.94 -1.22
C LEU A 432 13.67 17.33 -2.32
N MET A 433 13.77 16.02 -2.57
CA MET A 433 12.95 15.31 -3.55
C MET A 433 11.47 15.34 -3.15
N SER A 434 11.18 15.21 -1.84
CA SER A 434 9.83 15.38 -1.30
C SER A 434 9.29 16.79 -1.49
N ASN A 435 10.09 17.75 -1.96
CA ASN A 435 9.70 19.13 -2.22
C ASN A 435 10.26 19.62 -3.57
N SER A 436 10.50 18.72 -4.53
CA SER A 436 11.09 19.06 -5.84
C SER A 436 10.26 20.07 -6.62
N ASP A 437 8.95 20.13 -6.36
CA ASP A 437 8.02 21.09 -6.94
C ASP A 437 8.26 22.52 -6.47
N ARG A 438 8.73 22.70 -5.23
CA ARG A 438 8.85 24.00 -4.57
C ARG A 438 10.30 24.31 -4.25
N ALA A 439 10.81 25.40 -4.84
CA ALA A 439 12.06 26.00 -4.39
C ALA A 439 11.90 26.60 -2.98
N MET A 440 12.83 26.28 -2.09
CA MET A 440 12.83 26.69 -0.68
C MET A 440 14.07 27.51 -0.33
N THR A 441 13.94 28.54 0.49
CA THR A 441 15.10 29.14 1.16
C THR A 441 15.75 28.13 2.12
N MET A 442 16.99 28.38 2.54
CA MET A 442 17.66 27.52 3.53
C MET A 442 16.88 27.41 4.85
N ASP A 443 16.23 28.50 5.29
CA ASP A 443 15.43 28.53 6.51
C ASP A 443 14.14 27.70 6.36
N GLU A 444 13.49 27.79 5.19
CA GLU A 444 12.33 26.96 4.86
C GLU A 444 12.72 25.48 4.78
N PHE A 445 13.87 25.16 4.18
CA PHE A 445 14.39 23.80 4.12
C PHE A 445 14.69 23.26 5.52
N GLU A 446 15.33 24.04 6.41
CA GLU A 446 15.59 23.61 7.80
C GLU A 446 14.28 23.28 8.53
N LYS A 447 13.27 24.13 8.35
CA LYS A 447 11.94 23.90 8.95
C LYS A 447 11.31 22.62 8.40
N GLU A 448 11.28 22.47 7.07
CA GLU A 448 10.71 21.29 6.41
C GLU A 448 11.46 20.00 6.76
N TYR A 449 12.79 20.05 6.87
CA TYR A 449 13.61 18.92 7.32
C TYR A 449 13.19 18.44 8.71
N ASN A 450 13.04 19.37 9.66
CA ASN A 450 12.61 19.06 11.01
C ASN A 450 11.15 18.57 11.07
N GLU A 451 10.25 19.16 10.28
CA GLU A 451 8.86 18.72 10.15
C GLU A 451 8.76 17.32 9.55
N TYR A 452 9.57 17.01 8.53
CA TYR A 452 9.65 15.69 7.92
C TYR A 452 10.09 14.63 8.94
N LEU A 453 11.14 14.89 9.72
CA LEU A 453 11.60 14.01 10.79
C LEU A 453 10.52 13.77 11.85
N ASN A 454 9.80 14.82 12.24
CA ASN A 454 8.70 14.74 13.21
C ASN A 454 7.53 13.89 12.69
N ARG A 455 7.00 14.24 11.52
CA ARG A 455 5.82 13.60 10.91
C ARG A 455 6.04 12.11 10.72
N ARG A 456 7.26 11.71 10.37
CA ARG A 456 7.64 10.31 10.12
C ARG A 456 8.24 9.60 11.34
N ASN A 457 8.46 10.31 12.45
CA ASN A 457 9.05 9.79 13.68
C ASN A 457 10.44 9.14 13.45
N TYR A 458 11.34 9.91 12.82
CA TYR A 458 12.76 9.58 12.66
C TYR A 458 13.60 10.09 13.86
N PRO A 459 14.76 9.45 14.16
CA PRO A 459 15.58 9.81 15.32
C PRO A 459 16.32 11.15 15.10
N LYS A 460 15.77 12.24 15.64
CA LYS A 460 16.32 13.60 15.50
C LYS A 460 17.77 13.74 15.95
N ASP A 461 18.12 13.16 17.09
CA ASP A 461 19.47 13.30 17.66
C ASP A 461 20.55 12.73 16.73
N ARG A 462 20.23 11.64 16.02
CA ARG A 462 21.12 11.02 15.04
C ARG A 462 21.20 11.83 13.75
N LEU A 463 20.06 12.33 13.30
CA LEU A 463 19.88 13.02 12.02
C LEU A 463 20.00 14.55 12.12
N ALA A 464 20.53 15.09 13.22
CA ALA A 464 20.77 16.52 13.34
C ALA A 464 21.80 16.99 12.30
N ILE A 465 21.53 18.14 11.67
CA ILE A 465 22.36 18.72 10.61
C ILE A 465 22.80 20.15 10.97
N ASN A 466 23.98 20.56 10.47
CA ASN A 466 24.42 21.96 10.52
C ASN A 466 24.07 22.64 9.19
N ILE A 467 23.11 23.57 9.23
CA ILE A 467 22.59 24.22 8.02
C ILE A 467 23.65 25.00 7.24
N ARG A 468 24.66 25.58 7.89
CA ARG A 468 25.74 26.30 7.18
C ARG A 468 26.60 25.33 6.36
N THR A 469 26.96 24.20 6.95
CA THR A 469 27.75 23.15 6.27
C THR A 469 26.94 22.54 5.12
N VAL A 470 25.67 22.23 5.36
CA VAL A 470 24.73 21.73 4.34
C VAL A 470 24.63 22.72 3.18
N SER A 471 24.36 24.00 3.46
CA SER A 471 24.19 25.03 2.42
C SER A 471 25.38 25.14 1.48
N ASN A 472 26.60 25.13 2.02
CA ASN A 472 27.81 25.23 1.21
C ASN A 472 28.01 24.01 0.30
N ARG A 473 27.72 22.81 0.80
CA ARG A 473 27.86 21.56 0.04
C ARG A 473 26.79 21.38 -1.01
N LEU A 474 25.56 21.78 -0.73
CA LEU A 474 24.46 21.65 -1.68
C LEU A 474 24.66 22.48 -2.95
N ARG A 475 25.47 23.55 -2.90
CA ARG A 475 25.84 24.34 -4.09
C ARG A 475 26.77 23.65 -5.09
N ILE A 476 27.34 22.51 -4.72
CA ILE A 476 28.18 21.66 -5.57
C ILE A 476 27.64 20.24 -5.66
N SER A 477 26.48 19.97 -5.05
CA SER A 477 25.92 18.63 -5.00
C SER A 477 25.14 18.32 -6.29
N PRO A 478 25.27 17.10 -6.85
CA PRO A 478 24.49 16.68 -8.00
C PRO A 478 22.98 16.79 -7.73
N HIS A 479 22.22 17.11 -8.77
CA HIS A 479 20.75 17.23 -8.75
C HIS A 479 20.19 18.30 -7.79
N VAL A 480 21.02 19.22 -7.28
CA VAL A 480 20.56 20.32 -6.44
C VAL A 480 20.82 21.65 -7.13
N VAL A 481 19.74 22.40 -7.37
CA VAL A 481 19.78 23.67 -8.10
C VAL A 481 19.23 24.80 -7.23
N PHE A 482 19.67 26.02 -7.52
CA PHE A 482 19.13 27.22 -6.88
C PHE A 482 18.63 28.20 -7.95
N ASP A 483 17.46 28.78 -7.69
CA ASP A 483 16.86 29.81 -8.55
C ASP A 483 17.50 31.20 -8.34
N LYS A 484 17.02 32.18 -9.11
CA LYS A 484 17.46 33.59 -9.02
C LYS A 484 17.30 34.23 -7.63
N ASP A 485 16.36 33.75 -6.82
CA ASP A 485 16.06 34.23 -5.47
C ASP A 485 16.84 33.44 -4.41
N ASN A 486 17.79 32.61 -4.84
CA ASN A 486 18.63 31.74 -4.02
C ASN A 486 17.80 30.72 -3.19
N ARG A 487 16.70 30.24 -3.76
CA ARG A 487 15.91 29.13 -3.23
C ARG A 487 16.32 27.83 -3.91
N MET A 488 16.45 26.78 -3.12
CA MET A 488 16.94 25.48 -3.53
C MET A 488 15.82 24.48 -3.81
N ARG A 489 16.04 23.56 -4.75
CA ARG A 489 15.22 22.37 -4.93
C ARG A 489 16.03 21.22 -5.52
N TYR A 490 15.42 20.04 -5.51
CA TYR A 490 15.90 18.89 -6.26
C TYR A 490 15.53 19.04 -7.75
N CYS A 491 16.48 18.75 -8.65
CA CYS A 491 16.32 18.78 -10.10
C CYS A 491 16.78 17.44 -10.69
N GLU A 492 15.87 16.72 -11.33
CA GLU A 492 16.11 15.39 -11.93
C GLU A 492 16.88 15.45 -13.26
N ALA A 493 17.21 16.63 -13.76
CA ALA A 493 17.92 16.78 -15.02
C ALA A 493 19.22 15.96 -15.04
N ASP A 494 19.42 15.14 -16.07
CA ASP A 494 20.69 14.47 -16.34
C ASP A 494 21.65 15.49 -16.99
N PRO A 495 22.77 15.83 -16.33
CA PRO A 495 23.72 16.79 -16.88
C PRO A 495 24.28 16.36 -18.24
N LYS A 496 24.36 15.06 -18.54
CA LYS A 496 24.87 14.59 -19.85
C LYS A 496 24.03 15.11 -21.01
N ILE A 497 22.70 15.16 -20.83
CA ILE A 497 21.80 15.68 -21.86
C ILE A 497 22.08 17.17 -22.13
N VAL A 498 22.41 17.95 -21.09
CA VAL A 498 22.81 19.36 -21.22
C VAL A 498 24.10 19.47 -22.05
N TRP A 499 25.13 18.69 -21.71
CA TRP A 499 26.42 18.72 -22.39
C TRP A 499 26.36 18.24 -23.85
N ASP A 500 25.50 17.26 -24.15
CA ASP A 500 25.37 16.68 -25.50
C ASP A 500 24.56 17.54 -26.47
N ASN A 501 23.62 18.37 -25.96
CA ASN A 501 22.65 19.08 -26.80
C ASN A 501 22.88 20.60 -26.90
N ILE A 502 23.70 21.18 -26.02
CA ILE A 502 24.06 22.60 -26.06
C ILE A 502 25.38 22.77 -26.83
N ASP A 503 25.34 23.58 -27.89
CA ASP A 503 26.57 24.00 -28.57
C ASP A 503 27.24 25.14 -27.79
N PHE A 504 28.18 24.81 -26.91
CA PHE A 504 28.94 25.79 -26.14
C PHE A 504 29.96 26.57 -26.99
N ASN A 505 30.33 26.09 -28.19
CA ASN A 505 31.33 26.77 -29.03
C ASN A 505 30.85 28.14 -29.50
N GLN A 506 29.53 28.34 -29.62
CA GLN A 506 28.96 29.63 -30.04
C GLN A 506 29.20 30.76 -29.03
N TYR A 507 29.57 30.45 -27.78
CA TYR A 507 29.88 31.43 -26.74
C TYR A 507 31.37 31.48 -26.41
N ARG A 508 32.23 30.92 -27.26
CA ARG A 508 33.67 30.87 -27.05
C ARG A 508 34.26 32.29 -26.91
N ASP A 509 35.17 32.43 -25.96
CA ASP A 509 35.88 33.66 -25.61
C ASP A 509 34.94 34.80 -25.13
N MET A 510 33.81 34.43 -24.52
CA MET A 510 32.84 35.36 -23.95
C MET A 510 32.65 35.17 -22.44
N ILE A 511 32.22 36.25 -21.78
CA ILE A 511 31.71 36.22 -20.41
C ILE A 511 30.19 36.42 -20.48
N ILE A 512 29.46 35.35 -20.19
CA ILE A 512 28.00 35.31 -20.34
C ILE A 512 27.33 34.89 -19.04
N SER A 513 26.06 35.23 -18.93
CA SER A 513 25.15 34.61 -17.96
C SER A 513 24.61 33.30 -18.52
N ALA A 514 24.43 32.28 -17.68
CA ALA A 514 23.70 31.07 -18.05
C ALA A 514 22.24 31.34 -18.49
N GLU A 515 21.69 32.51 -18.16
CA GLU A 515 20.39 32.96 -18.71
C GLU A 515 20.39 33.11 -20.24
N LEU A 516 21.55 33.45 -20.83
CA LEU A 516 21.67 33.52 -22.29
C LEU A 516 21.45 32.13 -22.89
N ILE A 517 22.15 31.12 -22.35
CA ILE A 517 22.00 29.72 -22.78
C ILE A 517 20.58 29.22 -22.54
N TYR A 518 19.99 29.53 -21.37
CA TYR A 518 18.61 29.14 -21.07
C TYR A 518 17.62 29.64 -22.13
N ARG A 519 17.75 30.92 -22.54
CA ARG A 519 16.90 31.53 -23.58
C ARG A 519 17.12 30.87 -24.94
N ASP A 520 18.37 30.58 -25.30
CA ASP A 520 18.72 30.00 -26.60
C ASP A 520 18.28 28.52 -26.72
N TYR A 521 18.05 27.83 -25.59
CA TYR A 521 17.71 26.40 -25.51
C TYR A 521 16.42 26.11 -24.72
N VAL A 522 15.42 27.00 -24.80
CA VAL A 522 14.21 26.92 -23.95
C VAL A 522 13.46 25.58 -24.01
N GLU A 523 13.38 24.95 -25.20
CA GLU A 523 12.72 23.64 -25.39
C GLU A 523 13.42 22.53 -24.61
N LEU A 524 14.76 22.54 -24.61
CA LEU A 524 15.57 21.58 -23.87
C LEU A 524 15.45 21.81 -22.35
N MET A 525 15.45 23.08 -21.93
CA MET A 525 15.29 23.43 -20.51
C MET A 525 13.92 22.97 -19.98
N GLU A 526 12.86 23.12 -20.78
CA GLU A 526 11.54 22.62 -20.43
C GLU A 526 11.49 21.09 -20.30
N GLU A 527 12.13 20.36 -21.23
CA GLU A 527 12.24 18.89 -21.19
C GLU A 527 12.98 18.39 -19.95
N LEU A 528 14.02 19.10 -19.53
CA LEU A 528 14.83 18.75 -18.35
C LEU A 528 14.26 19.28 -17.03
N ASP A 529 13.14 20.02 -17.06
CA ASP A 529 12.62 20.78 -15.90
C ASP A 529 13.67 21.70 -15.27
N ILE A 530 14.40 22.45 -16.10
CA ILE A 530 15.26 23.56 -15.66
C ILE A 530 14.43 24.84 -15.82
N ARG A 531 14.29 25.65 -14.76
CA ARG A 531 13.28 26.74 -14.70
C ARG A 531 13.84 28.13 -14.99
N ASP A 532 15.13 28.35 -14.83
CA ASP A 532 15.81 29.59 -15.16
C ASP A 532 17.32 29.35 -15.42
N GLY A 533 18.02 30.39 -15.86
CA GLY A 533 19.47 30.32 -16.07
C GLY A 533 20.28 30.11 -14.79
N TYR A 534 19.73 30.41 -13.61
CA TYR A 534 20.42 30.16 -12.34
C TYR A 534 20.45 28.67 -12.03
N GLU A 535 19.33 27.97 -12.23
CA GLU A 535 19.29 26.52 -12.08
C GLU A 535 20.21 25.83 -13.09
N LEU A 536 20.20 26.26 -14.36
CA LEU A 536 21.11 25.77 -15.38
C LEU A 536 22.58 25.93 -14.96
N PHE A 537 22.94 27.07 -14.37
CA PHE A 537 24.29 27.31 -13.86
C PHE A 537 24.71 26.25 -12.83
N TYR A 538 23.82 25.81 -11.94
CA TYR A 538 24.14 24.76 -10.95
C TYR A 538 24.23 23.36 -11.57
N VAL A 539 23.39 23.06 -12.57
CA VAL A 539 23.50 21.81 -13.34
C VAL A 539 24.88 21.74 -14.01
N ILE A 540 25.31 22.82 -14.68
CA ILE A 540 26.64 22.93 -15.31
C ILE A 540 27.74 22.85 -14.25
N LYS A 541 27.66 23.67 -13.19
CA LYS A 541 28.71 23.77 -12.16
C LYS A 541 28.97 22.46 -11.43
N SER A 542 27.92 21.71 -11.09
CA SER A 542 28.04 20.43 -10.38
C SER A 542 28.51 19.28 -11.28
N SER A 543 28.62 19.51 -12.59
CA SER A 543 28.99 18.50 -13.60
C SER A 543 30.09 18.97 -14.55
N LEU A 544 30.92 19.94 -14.14
CA LEU A 544 32.02 20.47 -14.96
C LEU A 544 33.00 19.38 -15.42
N ASP A 545 33.18 18.31 -14.63
CA ASP A 545 34.03 17.18 -14.98
C ASP A 545 33.54 16.41 -16.22
N ASN A 546 32.29 16.62 -16.67
CA ASN A 546 31.77 16.05 -17.92
C ASN A 546 32.22 16.82 -19.17
N TRP A 547 32.85 17.98 -19.02
CA TRP A 547 33.36 18.78 -20.14
C TRP A 547 34.70 18.24 -20.64
N ASP A 548 34.66 17.43 -21.69
CA ASP A 548 35.85 16.78 -22.29
C ASP A 548 36.44 17.53 -23.50
N ASN A 549 35.97 18.74 -23.82
CA ASN A 549 36.46 19.50 -24.97
C ASN A 549 37.87 20.07 -24.69
N LYS A 550 38.79 19.90 -25.64
CA LYS A 550 40.18 20.38 -25.54
C LYS A 550 40.41 21.77 -26.11
N ASP A 551 39.41 22.37 -26.77
CA ASP A 551 39.57 23.63 -27.50
C ASP A 551 39.46 24.87 -26.62
N PHE A 552 38.70 24.81 -25.51
CA PHE A 552 38.62 25.85 -24.49
C PHE A 552 38.02 25.32 -23.18
N ASP A 553 38.33 26.01 -22.06
CA ASP A 553 37.82 25.68 -20.73
C ASP A 553 36.55 26.47 -20.39
N ILE A 554 35.67 25.87 -19.59
CA ILE A 554 34.48 26.54 -19.03
C ILE A 554 34.69 26.71 -17.53
N SER A 555 34.49 27.93 -17.02
CA SER A 555 34.59 28.21 -15.59
C SER A 555 33.38 28.98 -15.05
N CYS A 556 32.87 28.53 -13.90
CA CYS A 556 31.77 29.15 -13.19
C CYS A 556 32.31 30.18 -12.18
N ARG A 557 32.07 31.48 -12.42
CA ARG A 557 32.70 32.56 -11.64
C ARG A 557 31.80 33.06 -10.50
N ARG A 558 30.80 33.90 -10.82
CA ARG A 558 29.80 34.42 -9.88
C ARG A 558 28.43 34.06 -10.41
N VAL A 559 27.61 33.34 -9.65
CA VAL A 559 26.26 32.94 -10.09
C VAL A 559 25.49 34.14 -10.66
N PRO A 560 24.89 34.06 -11.86
CA PRO A 560 24.89 32.95 -12.83
C PRO A 560 25.91 33.14 -14.01
N VAL A 561 26.95 33.95 -13.83
CA VAL A 561 27.98 34.29 -14.81
C VAL A 561 29.06 33.20 -14.95
N MET A 562 29.34 32.85 -16.19
CA MET A 562 30.35 31.89 -16.63
C MET A 562 31.35 32.55 -17.59
N VAL A 563 32.57 32.01 -17.62
CA VAL A 563 33.60 32.36 -18.59
C VAL A 563 33.83 31.14 -19.46
N LEU A 564 33.71 31.31 -20.78
CA LEU A 564 33.99 30.27 -21.76
C LEU A 564 35.23 30.71 -22.55
N GLY A 565 36.36 30.02 -22.36
CA GLY A 565 37.65 30.40 -22.96
C GLY A 565 38.25 31.67 -22.33
N ASP A 566 38.80 32.55 -23.17
CA ASP A 566 39.62 33.70 -22.74
C ASP A 566 38.84 35.03 -22.64
N GLY A 567 37.55 34.97 -22.28
CA GLY A 567 36.67 36.15 -22.23
C GLY A 567 37.16 37.28 -21.31
N ASP A 568 36.92 38.54 -21.72
CA ASP A 568 37.38 39.76 -21.04
C ASP A 568 36.27 40.82 -20.97
N GLU A 569 35.83 41.18 -19.75
CA GLU A 569 34.72 42.11 -19.50
C GLU A 569 34.96 43.51 -20.07
N ALA A 570 36.19 44.03 -19.99
CA ALA A 570 36.49 45.38 -20.45
C ALA A 570 36.48 45.44 -21.98
N LYS A 571 37.10 44.44 -22.63
CA LYS A 571 37.08 44.33 -24.09
C LYS A 571 35.66 44.14 -24.59
N GLN A 572 34.89 43.24 -23.97
CA GLN A 572 33.50 42.95 -24.32
C GLN A 572 32.62 44.21 -24.22
N ALA A 573 32.77 44.99 -23.14
CA ALA A 573 32.03 46.23 -22.97
C ALA A 573 32.38 47.31 -24.01
N LEU A 574 33.66 47.55 -24.22
CA LEU A 574 34.13 48.53 -25.22
C LEU A 574 33.72 48.13 -26.63
N HIS A 575 33.75 46.83 -26.93
CA HIS A 575 33.34 46.30 -28.21
C HIS A 575 31.86 46.60 -28.48
N LEU A 576 30.98 46.24 -27.55
CA LEU A 576 29.56 46.55 -27.67
C LEU A 576 29.30 48.06 -27.80
N LEU A 577 30.02 48.90 -27.04
CA LEU A 577 29.81 50.34 -27.09
C LEU A 577 30.08 50.90 -28.49
N LYS A 578 31.14 50.44 -29.15
CA LYS A 578 31.49 50.87 -30.51
C LYS A 578 30.42 50.52 -31.54
N GLU A 579 29.74 49.39 -31.35
CA GLU A 579 28.69 48.95 -32.26
C GLU A 579 27.43 49.81 -32.17
N ILE A 580 27.05 50.19 -30.95
CA ILE A 580 25.72 50.76 -30.67
C ILE A 580 25.75 52.27 -30.41
N SER A 581 26.95 52.86 -30.23
CA SER A 581 27.15 54.29 -30.06
C SER A 581 26.67 55.11 -31.27
N PRO A 582 26.07 56.31 -31.06
CA PRO A 582 25.74 56.90 -29.77
C PRO A 582 24.51 56.23 -29.14
N ILE A 583 24.55 56.03 -27.83
CA ILE A 583 23.46 55.42 -27.07
C ILE A 583 23.32 56.07 -25.70
N ASP A 584 22.11 56.18 -25.17
CA ASP A 584 21.91 56.67 -23.81
C ASP A 584 22.44 55.68 -22.76
N PHE A 585 22.63 56.18 -21.54
CA PHE A 585 23.13 55.39 -20.42
C PHE A 585 22.36 54.08 -20.19
N PHE A 586 21.02 54.13 -20.21
CA PHE A 586 20.20 52.95 -19.91
C PHE A 586 20.16 51.99 -21.10
N GLY A 587 20.04 52.53 -22.32
CA GLY A 587 20.07 51.75 -23.55
C GLY A 587 21.33 50.90 -23.70
N TYR A 588 22.50 51.41 -23.27
CA TYR A 588 23.74 50.63 -23.32
C TYR A 588 23.67 49.35 -22.46
N TYR A 589 23.21 49.47 -21.21
CA TYR A 589 23.18 48.32 -20.31
C TYR A 589 22.07 47.33 -20.66
N GLU A 590 20.96 47.81 -21.23
CA GLU A 590 19.94 46.95 -21.82
C GLU A 590 20.50 46.13 -22.98
N ALA A 591 21.25 46.76 -23.89
CA ALA A 591 21.95 46.07 -24.97
C ALA A 591 22.99 45.05 -24.47
N TYR A 592 23.70 45.38 -23.39
CA TYR A 592 24.68 44.46 -22.78
C TYR A 592 24.01 43.23 -22.16
N GLU A 593 22.88 43.43 -21.46
CA GLU A 593 22.06 42.34 -20.96
C GLU A 593 21.51 41.50 -22.10
N GLU A 594 21.00 42.10 -23.17
CA GLU A 594 20.42 41.38 -24.30
C GLU A 594 21.45 40.46 -24.96
N ARG A 595 22.68 40.96 -25.18
CA ARG A 595 23.72 40.20 -25.88
C ARG A 595 24.40 39.13 -25.02
N TYR A 596 24.66 39.42 -23.74
CA TYR A 596 25.47 38.54 -22.89
C TYR A 596 24.70 37.91 -21.72
N GLY A 597 23.44 38.29 -21.52
CA GLY A 597 22.58 37.85 -20.42
C GLY A 597 22.94 38.48 -19.06
N VAL A 598 23.85 39.46 -19.01
CA VAL A 598 24.40 39.99 -17.75
C VAL A 598 23.65 41.25 -17.28
N ARG A 599 22.65 41.04 -16.42
CA ARG A 599 21.80 42.10 -15.81
C ARG A 599 22.52 43.19 -15.00
N SER A 600 23.63 42.83 -14.36
CA SER A 600 24.30 43.70 -13.37
C SER A 600 25.55 44.40 -13.92
N ALA A 601 25.63 44.56 -15.25
CA ALA A 601 26.79 45.17 -15.92
C ALA A 601 27.07 46.61 -15.46
N ASN A 602 26.03 47.39 -15.11
CA ASN A 602 26.18 48.76 -14.59
C ASN A 602 26.83 48.83 -13.19
N GLY A 603 26.81 47.74 -12.43
CA GLY A 603 27.45 47.62 -11.13
C GLY A 603 28.85 47.01 -11.20
N ASN A 604 29.32 46.63 -12.39
CA ASN A 604 30.64 46.05 -12.57
C ASN A 604 31.70 47.17 -12.74
N PRO A 605 32.68 47.30 -11.82
CA PRO A 605 33.73 48.33 -11.91
C PRO A 605 34.61 48.21 -13.16
N VAL A 606 34.78 46.99 -13.69
CA VAL A 606 35.59 46.74 -14.89
C VAL A 606 34.90 47.31 -16.12
N ILE A 607 33.60 47.04 -16.26
CA ILE A 607 32.78 47.53 -17.37
C ILE A 607 32.62 49.06 -17.27
N THR A 608 32.15 49.56 -16.13
CA THR A 608 31.96 51.01 -15.91
C THR A 608 33.27 51.80 -16.05
N GLY A 609 34.39 51.26 -15.54
CA GLY A 609 35.70 51.87 -15.66
C GLY A 609 36.19 51.96 -17.11
N ALA A 610 35.92 50.92 -17.92
CA ALA A 610 36.26 50.94 -19.34
C ALA A 610 35.42 51.98 -20.12
N LEU A 611 34.14 52.11 -19.79
CA LEU A 611 33.21 53.01 -20.49
C LEU A 611 33.30 54.48 -20.04
N ALA A 612 33.89 54.76 -18.87
CA ALA A 612 33.88 56.09 -18.25
C ALA A 612 34.42 57.20 -19.15
N ASN A 613 35.40 56.90 -20.01
CA ASN A 613 36.02 57.86 -20.93
C ASN A 613 35.10 58.27 -22.09
N TYR A 614 33.99 57.58 -22.31
CA TYR A 614 33.07 57.77 -23.43
C TYR A 614 31.72 58.35 -23.00
N TYR A 615 31.54 58.68 -21.72
CA TYR A 615 30.28 59.17 -21.18
C TYR A 615 30.25 60.71 -21.14
N LEU A 616 29.27 61.32 -21.81
CA LEU A 616 29.10 62.77 -21.83
C LEU A 616 27.60 63.13 -21.83
N ASP A 617 27.18 64.00 -20.90
CA ASP A 617 25.82 64.56 -20.80
C ASP A 617 24.65 63.54 -20.86
N GLY A 618 24.83 62.32 -20.34
CA GLY A 618 23.77 61.31 -20.28
C GLY A 618 23.86 60.23 -21.36
N GLU A 619 24.76 60.39 -22.33
CA GLU A 619 24.96 59.46 -23.43
C GLU A 619 26.39 58.92 -23.46
N TYR A 620 26.53 57.68 -23.91
CA TYR A 620 27.82 57.15 -24.32
C TYR A 620 28.02 57.45 -25.80
N SER A 621 29.12 58.14 -26.10
CA SER A 621 29.53 58.49 -27.45
C SER A 621 31.01 58.21 -27.63
N VAL A 622 31.33 57.45 -28.67
CA VAL A 622 32.71 57.22 -29.11
C VAL A 622 32.99 58.16 -30.27
N ASP A 623 34.13 58.85 -30.24
CA ASP A 623 34.63 59.59 -31.41
C ASP A 623 34.71 58.62 -32.59
N VAL A 624 33.87 58.86 -33.60
CA VAL A 624 33.70 57.97 -34.74
C VAL A 624 34.99 57.98 -35.55
N ILE A 625 35.81 56.93 -35.38
CA ILE A 625 36.96 56.70 -36.23
C ILE A 625 36.44 56.23 -37.59
N ALA A 626 36.81 56.97 -38.63
CA ALA A 626 36.50 56.59 -39.99
C ALA A 626 37.38 55.40 -40.39
N MET A 627 36.80 54.50 -41.18
CA MET A 627 37.55 53.46 -41.86
C MET A 627 38.42 54.11 -42.95
N ASP A 628 39.64 53.64 -43.11
CA ASP A 628 40.50 54.06 -44.23
C ASP A 628 39.83 53.69 -45.56
N ASP A 629 40.00 54.52 -46.59
CA ASP A 629 39.30 54.34 -47.87
C ASP A 629 39.71 53.04 -48.60
N GLU A 630 40.96 52.58 -48.44
CA GLU A 630 41.42 51.32 -49.04
C GLU A 630 40.79 50.11 -48.33
N ASP A 631 40.85 50.11 -46.98
CA ASP A 631 40.23 49.07 -46.16
C ASP A 631 38.70 49.03 -46.35
N ALA A 632 38.05 50.19 -46.46
CA ALA A 632 36.61 50.31 -46.68
C ALA A 632 36.17 49.69 -48.01
N ALA A 633 36.97 49.84 -49.07
CA ALA A 633 36.69 49.23 -50.36
C ALA A 633 36.83 47.71 -50.30
N GLU A 634 37.88 47.19 -49.68
CA GLU A 634 38.11 45.75 -49.52
C GLU A 634 37.07 45.09 -48.61
N LEU A 635 36.76 45.70 -47.46
CA LEU A 635 35.76 45.19 -46.53
C LEU A 635 34.37 45.20 -47.17
N LYS A 636 34.00 46.26 -47.91
CA LYS A 636 32.73 46.30 -48.65
C LYS A 636 32.63 45.16 -49.67
N GLN A 637 33.72 44.86 -50.37
CA GLN A 637 33.77 43.73 -51.30
C GLN A 637 33.65 42.37 -50.59
N ALA A 638 34.21 42.25 -49.38
CA ALA A 638 34.10 41.03 -48.60
C ALA A 638 32.68 40.83 -48.03
N LEU A 639 32.08 41.90 -47.50
CA LEU A 639 30.71 41.90 -46.98
C LEU A 639 29.67 41.65 -48.07
N SER A 640 29.91 42.04 -49.32
CA SER A 640 28.95 41.81 -50.41
C SER A 640 28.72 40.33 -50.74
N LYS A 641 29.45 39.40 -50.10
CA LYS A 641 29.26 37.95 -50.24
C LYS A 641 28.00 37.43 -49.53
N LYS A 642 27.50 38.12 -48.50
CA LYS A 642 26.24 37.79 -47.82
C LYS A 642 25.42 39.07 -47.58
N ASN A 643 24.11 38.89 -47.48
CA ASN A 643 23.17 39.99 -47.22
C ASN A 643 22.97 40.27 -45.73
N PHE A 644 23.40 39.34 -44.87
CA PHE A 644 23.31 39.41 -43.41
C PHE A 644 24.55 38.79 -42.79
N TRP A 645 25.06 39.42 -41.75
CA TRP A 645 26.26 39.01 -41.03
C TRP A 645 26.04 39.15 -39.53
N PHE A 646 26.48 38.16 -38.77
CA PHE A 646 26.60 38.33 -37.33
C PHE A 646 27.88 39.08 -36.99
N ILE A 647 27.84 39.82 -35.89
CA ILE A 647 28.91 40.76 -35.57
C ILE A 647 30.27 40.09 -35.35
N ASP A 648 30.31 38.89 -34.80
CA ASP A 648 31.53 38.08 -34.62
C ASP A 648 32.20 37.74 -35.96
N GLU A 649 31.40 37.44 -36.99
CA GLU A 649 31.91 37.23 -38.35
C GLU A 649 32.49 38.52 -38.92
N VAL A 650 31.82 39.65 -38.69
CA VAL A 650 32.26 40.98 -39.13
C VAL A 650 33.54 41.39 -38.42
N GLU A 651 33.65 41.19 -37.11
CA GLU A 651 34.83 41.48 -36.29
C GLU A 651 36.07 40.74 -36.80
N LYS A 652 35.91 39.44 -37.07
CA LYS A 652 36.98 38.61 -37.61
C LYS A 652 37.41 39.08 -38.99
N MET A 653 36.45 39.32 -39.88
CA MET A 653 36.71 39.81 -41.24
C MET A 653 37.37 41.19 -41.22
N PHE A 654 36.91 42.08 -40.34
CA PHE A 654 37.49 43.40 -40.14
C PHE A 654 38.96 43.27 -39.73
N SER A 655 39.26 42.41 -38.75
CA SER A 655 40.63 42.20 -38.25
C SER A 655 41.57 41.58 -39.29
N GLU A 656 41.05 40.76 -40.21
CA GLU A 656 41.82 40.10 -41.27
C GLU A 656 42.08 41.01 -42.48
N ILE A 657 41.12 41.89 -42.82
CA ILE A 657 41.16 42.72 -44.03
C ILE A 657 41.70 44.13 -43.73
N CYS A 658 41.21 44.75 -42.66
CA CYS A 658 41.51 46.15 -42.37
C CYS A 658 42.86 46.27 -41.68
N THR A 659 43.92 46.50 -42.46
CA THR A 659 45.29 46.62 -41.94
C THR A 659 45.70 48.07 -41.68
N ASN A 660 45.01 49.03 -42.29
CA ASN A 660 45.28 50.46 -42.18
C ASN A 660 44.33 51.17 -41.20
N SER A 661 43.21 50.54 -40.85
CA SER A 661 42.19 51.03 -39.94
C SER A 661 42.33 50.39 -38.56
N SER A 662 42.21 51.18 -37.50
CA SER A 662 42.11 50.65 -36.14
C SER A 662 40.80 49.90 -35.94
N GLN A 663 40.76 48.95 -34.99
CA GLN A 663 39.52 48.25 -34.59
C GLN A 663 38.39 49.20 -34.17
N ASP A 664 38.71 50.42 -33.75
CA ASP A 664 37.73 51.44 -33.38
C ASP A 664 36.90 51.97 -34.58
N ALA A 665 37.32 51.68 -35.81
CA ALA A 665 36.55 51.99 -37.02
C ALA A 665 35.38 51.01 -37.25
N LEU A 666 35.26 49.93 -36.46
CA LEU A 666 34.11 49.04 -36.45
C LEU A 666 32.96 49.70 -35.66
N ASN A 667 32.25 50.63 -36.31
CA ASN A 667 31.18 51.39 -35.70
C ASN A 667 30.03 51.70 -36.67
N LYS A 668 28.85 52.03 -36.14
CA LYS A 668 27.63 52.22 -36.92
C LYS A 668 27.77 53.26 -38.04
N ALA A 669 28.47 54.36 -37.78
CA ALA A 669 28.64 55.42 -38.76
C ALA A 669 29.59 55.04 -39.91
N ALA A 670 30.65 54.27 -39.63
CA ALA A 670 31.56 53.76 -40.64
C ALA A 670 30.85 52.76 -41.58
N PHE A 671 30.11 51.79 -41.02
CA PHE A 671 29.34 50.83 -41.83
C PHE A 671 28.23 51.50 -42.66
N LYS A 672 27.58 52.54 -42.12
CA LYS A 672 26.58 53.31 -42.87
C LYS A 672 27.18 53.99 -44.11
N ARG A 673 28.43 54.47 -44.05
CA ARG A 673 29.12 55.09 -45.20
C ARG A 673 29.44 54.09 -46.31
N ILE A 674 29.72 52.83 -45.97
CA ILE A 674 29.98 51.79 -46.98
C ILE A 674 28.69 51.09 -47.46
N GLY A 675 27.52 51.44 -46.92
CA GLY A 675 26.21 50.96 -47.38
C GLY A 675 25.63 49.81 -46.56
N TYR A 676 25.98 49.69 -45.28
CA TYR A 676 25.44 48.66 -44.39
C TYR A 676 24.84 49.29 -43.13
N SER A 677 23.75 48.69 -42.63
CA SER A 677 23.13 49.05 -41.36
C SER A 677 23.63 48.11 -40.27
N LEU A 678 24.36 48.67 -39.30
CA LEU A 678 24.84 47.97 -38.12
C LEU A 678 23.82 48.11 -36.99
N ASN A 679 23.30 46.97 -36.55
CA ASN A 679 22.44 46.81 -35.38
C ASN A 679 23.19 46.05 -34.29
N ILE A 680 22.58 45.95 -33.11
CA ILE A 680 23.14 45.23 -31.97
C ILE A 680 23.32 43.75 -32.36
N GLY A 681 24.57 43.29 -32.43
CA GLY A 681 24.88 41.88 -32.71
C GLY A 681 24.86 41.46 -34.18
N TYR A 682 24.41 42.30 -35.12
CA TYR A 682 24.34 41.94 -36.54
C TYR A 682 24.38 43.13 -37.50
N LEU A 683 24.69 42.84 -38.75
CA LEU A 683 24.84 43.78 -39.85
C LEU A 683 24.05 43.29 -41.08
N TYR A 684 23.37 44.19 -41.78
CA TYR A 684 22.69 43.88 -43.05
C TYR A 684 22.87 45.01 -44.07
N ASN A 685 22.66 44.69 -45.35
CA ASN A 685 22.77 45.69 -46.42
C ASN A 685 21.72 46.81 -46.22
N ASP A 686 22.16 48.06 -46.29
CA ASP A 686 21.28 49.22 -46.07
C ASP A 686 20.19 49.38 -47.14
N ASP A 687 20.37 48.76 -48.32
CA ASP A 687 19.40 48.76 -49.42
C ASP A 687 18.03 48.17 -49.02
N TYR A 688 17.97 47.29 -48.00
CA TYR A 688 16.70 46.77 -47.47
C TYR A 688 15.92 47.84 -46.66
N GLY A 689 16.60 48.89 -46.18
CA GLY A 689 16.04 49.93 -45.31
C GLY A 689 15.79 49.47 -43.86
N ALA A 690 14.98 48.42 -43.67
CA ALA A 690 14.67 47.84 -42.37
C ALA A 690 14.93 46.33 -42.37
N VAL A 691 15.35 45.78 -41.22
CA VAL A 691 15.66 44.34 -41.10
C VAL A 691 14.46 43.43 -41.41
N VAL A 692 13.23 43.89 -41.15
CA VAL A 692 12.01 43.14 -41.51
C VAL A 692 11.90 42.93 -43.02
N ASN A 693 12.31 43.93 -43.81
CA ASN A 693 12.31 43.81 -45.27
C ASN A 693 13.36 42.81 -45.76
N TYR A 694 14.49 42.68 -45.05
CA TYR A 694 15.46 41.62 -45.32
C TYR A 694 14.82 40.23 -45.06
N TYR A 695 14.14 40.06 -43.92
CA TYR A 695 13.43 38.79 -43.65
C TYR A 695 12.40 38.49 -44.74
N ASP A 696 11.58 39.46 -45.13
CA ASP A 696 10.56 39.29 -46.18
C ASP A 696 11.15 38.90 -47.54
N GLN A 697 12.28 39.52 -47.94
CA GLN A 697 12.87 39.30 -49.26
C GLN A 697 13.75 38.06 -49.35
N GLU A 698 14.50 37.74 -48.30
CA GLU A 698 15.54 36.69 -48.34
C GLU A 698 15.11 35.39 -47.65
N ILE A 699 14.18 35.47 -46.69
CA ILE A 699 13.76 34.33 -45.86
C ILE A 699 12.30 33.95 -46.17
N PHE A 700 11.36 34.88 -45.97
CA PHE A 700 9.93 34.67 -46.21
C PHE A 700 9.53 34.76 -47.68
N SER A 701 10.50 34.70 -48.60
CA SER A 701 10.27 34.54 -50.05
C SER A 701 10.30 33.08 -50.51
N LYS A 702 10.71 32.14 -49.66
CA LYS A 702 10.83 30.72 -50.01
C LYS A 702 9.51 29.98 -49.84
N GLU A 703 9.14 29.15 -50.82
CA GLU A 703 7.94 28.30 -50.73
C GLU A 703 8.00 27.29 -49.56
N ILE A 704 9.19 26.76 -49.28
CA ILE A 704 9.50 25.93 -48.12
C ILE A 704 10.60 26.63 -47.31
N LEU A 705 10.29 26.91 -46.05
CA LEU A 705 11.18 27.56 -45.10
C LEU A 705 11.56 26.59 -43.99
N ASP A 706 12.71 25.94 -44.11
CA ASP A 706 13.30 25.14 -43.03
C ASP A 706 14.18 26.04 -42.15
N LEU A 707 13.69 26.41 -40.97
CA LEU A 707 14.45 27.27 -40.05
C LEU A 707 15.67 26.55 -39.47
N ASN A 708 15.77 25.22 -39.54
CA ASN A 708 16.95 24.49 -39.07
C ASN A 708 18.18 24.72 -39.97
N GLU A 709 17.99 25.22 -41.19
CA GLU A 709 19.08 25.59 -42.11
C GLU A 709 19.69 26.95 -41.81
N TYR A 710 19.06 27.75 -40.94
CA TYR A 710 19.52 29.07 -40.58
C TYR A 710 20.27 29.04 -39.27
N ASP A 711 21.14 30.04 -39.10
CA ASP A 711 21.83 30.26 -37.85
C ASP A 711 20.82 30.51 -36.71
N ARG A 712 20.93 29.75 -35.62
CA ARG A 712 20.01 29.83 -34.47
C ARG A 712 19.95 31.24 -33.88
N ARG A 713 21.06 31.98 -33.95
CA ARG A 713 21.16 33.37 -33.48
C ARG A 713 20.20 34.31 -34.20
N LEU A 714 19.84 33.99 -35.46
CA LEU A 714 18.84 34.74 -36.23
C LEU A 714 17.44 34.53 -35.68
N LEU A 715 17.12 33.28 -35.31
CA LEU A 715 15.77 32.83 -34.97
C LEU A 715 15.29 33.36 -33.64
N VAL A 716 16.22 33.62 -32.71
CA VAL A 716 15.95 34.17 -31.38
C VAL A 716 15.91 35.71 -31.35
N LEU A 717 16.13 36.38 -32.49
CA LEU A 717 16.02 37.83 -32.55
C LEU A 717 14.55 38.23 -32.33
N PRO A 718 14.24 39.17 -31.41
CA PRO A 718 12.86 39.61 -31.18
C PRO A 718 12.16 40.13 -32.45
N SER A 719 12.94 40.78 -33.34
CA SER A 719 12.45 41.25 -34.64
C SER A 719 12.06 40.10 -35.57
N PHE A 720 12.79 38.98 -35.53
CA PHE A 720 12.48 37.81 -36.34
C PHE A 720 11.29 37.04 -35.77
N GLU A 721 11.25 36.80 -34.45
CA GLU A 721 10.12 36.11 -33.79
C GLU A 721 8.80 36.85 -34.04
N SER A 722 8.79 38.18 -33.89
CA SER A 722 7.62 38.99 -34.17
C SER A 722 7.20 38.93 -35.64
N ALA A 723 8.15 38.89 -36.58
CA ALA A 723 7.84 38.79 -38.00
C ALA A 723 7.27 37.40 -38.35
N LEU A 724 7.88 36.32 -37.87
CA LEU A 724 7.41 34.95 -38.07
C LEU A 724 6.02 34.72 -37.45
N TYR A 725 5.76 35.24 -36.25
CA TYR A 725 4.45 35.15 -35.61
C TYR A 725 3.36 35.78 -36.48
N LYS A 726 3.62 36.97 -37.02
CA LYS A 726 2.70 37.66 -37.93
C LYS A 726 2.40 36.81 -39.17
N LYS A 727 3.43 36.28 -39.83
CA LYS A 727 3.31 35.40 -41.01
C LYS A 727 2.50 34.14 -40.75
N ARG A 728 2.62 33.55 -39.55
CA ARG A 728 1.83 32.39 -39.12
C ARG A 728 0.35 32.72 -38.92
N MET A 729 0.05 33.85 -38.27
CA MET A 729 -1.34 34.25 -37.97
C MET A 729 -2.07 34.72 -39.23
N GLU A 730 -1.36 35.24 -40.22
CA GLU A 730 -1.90 35.61 -41.53
C GLU A 730 -2.06 34.38 -42.48
N LEU A 731 -1.74 33.17 -42.00
CA LEU A 731 -1.74 31.91 -42.79
C LEU A 731 -0.84 31.96 -44.04
N GLU A 732 0.12 32.89 -44.10
CA GLU A 732 1.12 32.93 -45.16
C GLU A 732 2.07 31.74 -45.07
N TYR A 733 2.41 31.35 -43.84
CA TYR A 733 3.26 30.20 -43.54
C TYR A 733 2.61 29.28 -42.50
N ILE A 734 2.51 28.01 -42.84
CA ILE A 734 1.98 26.96 -41.98
C ILE A 734 3.10 25.98 -41.67
N GLU A 735 3.26 25.66 -40.39
CA GLU A 735 4.30 24.75 -39.93
C GLU A 735 3.90 23.29 -40.25
N VAL A 736 4.75 22.57 -40.98
CA VAL A 736 4.50 21.21 -41.46
C VAL A 736 5.32 20.15 -40.71
N ALA A 737 6.43 20.56 -40.12
CA ALA A 737 7.26 19.79 -39.20
C ALA A 737 7.93 20.79 -38.24
N PRO A 738 8.53 20.35 -37.11
CA PRO A 738 9.17 21.28 -36.18
C PRO A 738 10.15 22.21 -36.89
N LYS A 739 9.90 23.52 -36.81
CA LYS A 739 10.72 24.57 -37.45
C LYS A 739 10.72 24.57 -38.98
N VAL A 740 9.88 23.76 -39.63
CA VAL A 740 9.73 23.72 -41.10
C VAL A 740 8.36 24.27 -41.48
N TYR A 741 8.35 25.31 -42.29
CA TYR A 741 7.16 26.03 -42.73
C TYR A 741 6.98 25.92 -44.24
N MET A 742 5.73 25.89 -44.70
CA MET A 742 5.38 25.94 -46.11
C MET A 742 4.39 27.08 -46.36
N THR A 743 4.49 27.71 -47.53
CA THR A 743 3.46 28.63 -47.99
C THR A 743 2.17 27.89 -48.29
N LEU A 744 1.05 28.59 -48.27
CA LEU A 744 -0.24 28.00 -48.62
C LEU A 744 -0.26 27.42 -50.04
N SER A 745 0.36 28.12 -51.01
CA SER A 745 0.47 27.64 -52.39
C SER A 745 1.26 26.33 -52.49
N GLU A 746 2.29 26.17 -51.66
CA GLU A 746 3.11 24.96 -51.65
C GLU A 746 2.41 23.79 -50.95
N LEU A 747 1.65 24.07 -49.88
CA LEU A 747 0.74 23.09 -49.27
C LEU A 747 -0.32 22.60 -50.26
N GLU A 748 -0.91 23.49 -51.05
CA GLU A 748 -1.85 23.11 -52.09
C GLU A 748 -1.19 22.21 -53.15
N ARG A 749 0.06 22.49 -53.53
CA ARG A 749 0.81 21.69 -54.49
C ARG A 749 1.18 20.29 -53.98
N ILE A 750 1.66 20.18 -52.74
CA ILE A 750 2.18 18.93 -52.17
C ILE A 750 1.07 18.06 -51.57
N TYR A 751 0.17 18.68 -50.79
CA TYR A 751 -0.88 17.99 -50.03
C TYR A 751 -2.27 18.10 -50.69
N GLY A 752 -2.46 19.03 -51.64
CA GLY A 752 -3.79 19.33 -52.18
C GLY A 752 -4.66 20.14 -51.22
N LEU A 753 -4.06 20.77 -50.20
CA LEU A 753 -4.73 21.57 -49.17
C LEU A 753 -4.85 23.03 -49.63
N SER A 754 -6.07 23.45 -49.95
CA SER A 754 -6.41 24.84 -50.28
C SER A 754 -6.67 25.66 -49.01
N PHE A 755 -6.83 26.99 -49.18
CA PHE A 755 -7.26 27.88 -48.10
C PHE A 755 -8.57 27.41 -47.44
N ASP A 756 -9.54 26.98 -48.24
CA ASP A 756 -10.84 26.53 -47.77
C ASP A 756 -10.72 25.22 -46.96
N ASP A 757 -9.83 24.30 -47.36
CA ASP A 757 -9.57 23.07 -46.59
C ASP A 757 -8.94 23.38 -45.22
N VAL A 758 -8.00 24.33 -45.18
CA VAL A 758 -7.37 24.79 -43.92
C VAL A 758 -8.44 25.39 -43.00
N HIS A 759 -9.34 26.21 -43.54
CA HIS A 759 -10.41 26.81 -42.77
C HIS A 759 -11.43 25.75 -42.29
N GLU A 760 -11.76 24.77 -43.14
CA GLU A 760 -12.65 23.66 -42.77
C GLU A 760 -12.06 22.84 -41.60
N LEU A 761 -10.74 22.59 -41.59
CA LEU A 761 -10.05 21.95 -40.47
C LEU A 761 -10.13 22.80 -39.18
N GLN A 762 -9.96 24.12 -39.30
CA GLN A 762 -10.06 25.06 -38.17
C GLN A 762 -11.48 25.15 -37.60
N GLU A 763 -12.50 25.16 -38.46
CA GLU A 763 -13.90 25.13 -38.06
C GLU A 763 -14.28 23.80 -37.43
N TRP A 764 -13.82 22.68 -38.01
CA TRP A 764 -14.09 21.34 -37.51
C TRP A 764 -13.55 21.16 -36.08
N ILE A 765 -12.32 21.59 -35.81
CA ILE A 765 -11.76 21.44 -34.47
C ILE A 765 -12.51 22.31 -33.44
N CYS A 766 -13.04 23.48 -33.85
CA CYS A 766 -13.89 24.31 -33.02
C CYS A 766 -15.20 23.61 -32.60
N GLN A 767 -15.67 22.62 -33.37
CA GLN A 767 -16.86 21.82 -33.04
C GLN A 767 -16.55 20.56 -32.22
N CYS A 768 -15.27 20.15 -32.12
CA CYS A 768 -14.90 18.95 -31.40
C CYS A 768 -15.15 19.05 -29.88
N GLU A 769 -15.75 18.01 -29.28
CA GLU A 769 -16.09 18.01 -27.85
C GLU A 769 -14.89 17.71 -26.93
N ASP A 770 -13.74 17.26 -27.48
CA ASP A 770 -12.58 16.98 -26.65
C ASP A 770 -12.07 18.25 -25.97
N LYS A 771 -11.91 18.18 -24.65
CA LYS A 771 -11.45 19.31 -23.83
C LYS A 771 -9.99 19.67 -24.09
N TYR A 772 -9.14 18.66 -24.13
CA TYR A 772 -7.72 18.77 -24.45
C TYR A 772 -7.43 17.91 -25.66
N PHE A 773 -6.71 18.46 -26.63
CA PHE A 773 -6.49 17.79 -27.89
C PHE A 773 -5.24 18.26 -28.61
N ASN A 774 -4.80 17.44 -29.54
CA ASN A 774 -3.98 17.77 -30.69
C ASN A 774 -4.37 16.81 -31.83
N ALA A 775 -3.74 16.93 -32.99
CA ALA A 775 -4.11 16.07 -34.11
C ALA A 775 -4.01 14.58 -33.78
N HIS A 776 -2.98 14.15 -33.06
CA HIS A 776 -2.81 12.75 -32.62
C HIS A 776 -4.06 12.23 -31.87
N SER A 777 -4.48 12.97 -30.85
CA SER A 777 -5.61 12.56 -29.99
C SER A 777 -6.96 12.52 -30.72
N VAL A 778 -7.16 13.36 -31.75
CA VAL A 778 -8.44 13.45 -32.50
C VAL A 778 -8.37 12.80 -33.87
N TRP A 779 -7.24 12.20 -34.24
CA TRP A 779 -6.98 11.73 -35.60
C TRP A 779 -8.06 10.78 -36.11
N LYS A 780 -8.45 9.79 -35.30
CA LYS A 780 -9.52 8.84 -35.65
C LYS A 780 -10.88 9.52 -35.87
N LYS A 781 -11.16 10.63 -35.18
CA LYS A 781 -12.41 11.39 -35.38
C LYS A 781 -12.36 12.16 -36.69
N LEU A 782 -11.18 12.68 -37.04
CA LEU A 782 -10.92 13.35 -38.31
C LEU A 782 -11.00 12.37 -39.49
N GLU A 783 -10.48 11.15 -39.34
CA GLU A 783 -10.59 10.08 -40.34
C GLU A 783 -12.06 9.75 -40.68
N ASN A 784 -12.96 9.83 -39.69
CA ASN A 784 -14.38 9.57 -39.89
C ASN A 784 -15.09 10.66 -40.72
N THR A 785 -14.56 11.89 -40.76
CA THR A 785 -15.10 12.96 -41.62
C THR A 785 -14.46 12.96 -43.00
N GLY A 786 -13.29 12.32 -43.14
CA GLY A 786 -12.51 12.27 -44.39
C GLY A 786 -11.67 13.52 -44.66
N LEU A 787 -11.60 14.44 -43.70
CA LEU A 787 -10.77 15.65 -43.77
C LEU A 787 -9.27 15.35 -43.60
N ASP A 788 -8.93 14.16 -43.11
CA ASP A 788 -7.57 13.64 -42.94
C ASP A 788 -6.87 13.32 -44.28
N LYS A 789 -7.64 12.99 -45.33
CA LYS A 789 -7.12 12.37 -46.56
C LYS A 789 -6.02 13.16 -47.24
N LYS A 790 -6.12 14.49 -47.18
CA LYS A 790 -5.14 15.41 -47.78
C LYS A 790 -3.90 15.61 -46.89
N LEU A 791 -3.98 15.33 -45.60
CA LEU A 791 -2.91 15.57 -44.63
C LEU A 791 -1.79 14.50 -44.66
N GLN A 792 -1.97 13.40 -45.39
CA GLN A 792 -0.96 12.33 -45.55
C GLN A 792 -0.41 11.80 -44.22
N SER A 793 -1.25 11.66 -43.19
CA SER A 793 -0.85 11.25 -41.82
C SER A 793 0.09 12.23 -41.10
N ASN A 794 0.19 13.49 -41.55
CA ASN A 794 0.99 14.51 -40.89
C ASN A 794 0.20 15.18 -39.75
N GLU A 795 0.32 14.61 -38.55
CA GLU A 795 -0.32 15.11 -37.33
C GLU A 795 0.26 16.46 -36.88
N TRP A 796 1.54 16.72 -37.12
CA TRP A 796 2.17 18.00 -36.74
C TRP A 796 1.57 19.16 -37.53
N LEU A 797 1.52 19.02 -38.85
CA LEU A 797 0.86 19.98 -39.75
C LEU A 797 -0.57 20.25 -39.30
N CYS A 798 -1.35 19.18 -39.07
CA CYS A 798 -2.74 19.30 -38.66
C CYS A 798 -2.89 20.04 -37.31
N THR A 799 -2.03 19.73 -36.33
CA THR A 799 -1.99 20.44 -35.03
C THR A 799 -1.64 21.91 -35.21
N CYS A 800 -0.73 22.22 -36.14
CA CYS A 800 -0.35 23.59 -36.44
C CYS A 800 -1.46 24.38 -37.14
N ILE A 801 -2.21 23.75 -38.04
CA ILE A 801 -3.42 24.35 -38.64
C ILE A 801 -4.45 24.65 -37.54
N PHE A 802 -4.70 23.70 -36.63
CA PHE A 802 -5.68 23.88 -35.55
C PHE A 802 -5.35 25.05 -34.62
N ARG A 803 -4.07 25.29 -34.31
CA ARG A 803 -3.66 26.37 -33.38
C ARG A 803 -3.53 27.76 -34.03
N GLN A 804 -3.46 27.86 -35.35
CA GLN A 804 -3.31 29.13 -36.06
C GLN A 804 -4.64 29.90 -36.16
N GLN A 805 -5.31 30.11 -35.04
CA GLN A 805 -6.58 30.82 -34.94
C GLN A 805 -6.82 31.39 -33.52
N PRO A 806 -7.65 32.43 -33.35
CA PRO A 806 -7.79 33.12 -32.05
C PRO A 806 -8.43 32.30 -30.91
N ASN A 807 -9.26 31.31 -31.23
CA ASN A 807 -10.07 30.57 -30.24
C ASN A 807 -9.42 29.26 -29.74
N VAL A 808 -8.19 28.97 -30.18
CA VAL A 808 -7.47 27.76 -29.80
C VAL A 808 -6.15 28.18 -29.16
N PHE A 809 -6.02 27.85 -27.88
CA PHE A 809 -4.82 28.12 -27.11
C PHE A 809 -3.91 26.91 -27.14
N SER A 810 -2.61 27.15 -27.19
CA SER A 810 -1.61 26.09 -27.25
C SER A 810 -0.68 26.17 -26.04
N GLN A 811 -0.37 25.01 -25.47
CA GLN A 811 0.71 24.81 -24.52
C GLN A 811 1.75 23.94 -25.21
N GLN A 812 2.93 24.52 -25.43
CA GLN A 812 4.11 23.75 -25.81
C GLN A 812 4.47 22.84 -24.63
N VAL A 813 4.83 21.60 -24.92
CA VAL A 813 5.38 20.66 -23.94
C VAL A 813 6.51 19.88 -24.61
N ALA A 814 7.32 19.18 -23.82
CA ALA A 814 8.38 18.34 -24.34
C ALA A 814 7.86 17.38 -25.43
N GLY A 815 8.41 17.50 -26.64
CA GLY A 815 8.08 16.65 -27.78
C GLY A 815 6.75 16.91 -28.49
N GLY A 816 5.93 17.90 -28.10
CA GLY A 816 4.65 18.17 -28.77
C GLY A 816 3.90 19.42 -28.32
N ILE A 817 2.68 19.57 -28.85
CA ILE A 817 1.79 20.70 -28.56
C ILE A 817 0.45 20.15 -28.09
N ILE A 818 -0.08 20.72 -27.01
CA ILE A 818 -1.43 20.43 -26.50
C ILE A 818 -2.29 21.67 -26.66
N LEU A 819 -3.50 21.47 -27.17
CA LEU A 819 -4.45 22.53 -27.48
C LEU A 819 -5.66 22.45 -26.54
N CYS A 820 -6.23 23.62 -26.25
CA CYS A 820 -7.49 23.77 -25.55
C CYS A 820 -8.24 25.01 -26.04
N LYS A 821 -9.57 24.99 -25.91
CA LYS A 821 -10.44 26.13 -26.25
C LYS A 821 -10.56 27.14 -25.11
N ASP A 822 -10.13 26.78 -23.91
CA ASP A 822 -10.12 27.64 -22.73
C ASP A 822 -8.69 27.78 -22.19
N SER A 823 -8.13 28.97 -22.35
CA SER A 823 -6.77 29.28 -21.85
C SER A 823 -6.64 29.13 -20.33
N SER A 824 -7.72 29.34 -19.56
CA SER A 824 -7.67 29.29 -18.10
C SER A 824 -7.54 27.87 -17.55
N GLU A 825 -7.90 26.87 -18.36
CA GLU A 825 -7.85 25.45 -17.99
C GLU A 825 -6.67 24.70 -18.61
N LEU A 826 -5.84 25.37 -19.43
CA LEU A 826 -4.72 24.77 -20.13
C LEU A 826 -3.47 24.72 -19.22
N ASN A 827 -3.43 23.69 -18.37
CA ASN A 827 -2.25 23.37 -17.56
C ASN A 827 -2.14 21.86 -17.33
N LEU A 828 -0.93 21.38 -17.04
CA LEU A 828 -0.63 19.96 -16.84
C LEU A 828 -1.47 19.28 -15.75
N GLY A 829 -1.79 19.98 -14.66
CA GLY A 829 -2.60 19.42 -13.56
C GLY A 829 -4.03 19.11 -14.02
N SER A 830 -4.68 20.06 -14.68
CA SER A 830 -6.02 19.87 -15.23
C SER A 830 -6.06 18.82 -16.34
N ILE A 831 -5.02 18.73 -17.17
CA ILE A 831 -4.90 17.69 -18.20
C ILE A 831 -4.75 16.31 -17.55
N CYS A 832 -3.90 16.17 -16.53
CA CYS A 832 -3.75 14.92 -15.77
C CYS A 832 -5.06 14.48 -15.11
N GLN A 833 -5.79 15.41 -14.49
CA GLN A 833 -7.11 15.14 -13.93
C GLN A 833 -8.06 14.60 -15.00
N TRP A 834 -8.12 15.24 -16.16
CA TRP A 834 -8.96 14.80 -17.27
C TRP A 834 -8.61 13.40 -17.79
N ILE A 835 -7.32 13.03 -17.83
CA ILE A 835 -6.89 11.67 -18.18
C ILE A 835 -7.39 10.68 -17.12
N VAL A 836 -7.19 10.96 -15.84
CA VAL A 836 -7.61 10.08 -14.75
C VAL A 836 -9.13 9.95 -14.66
N ASP A 837 -9.89 11.01 -14.93
CA ASP A 837 -11.35 10.97 -14.99
C ASP A 837 -11.85 9.99 -16.06
N LYS A 838 -11.09 9.82 -17.15
CA LYS A 838 -11.39 8.88 -18.23
C LYS A 838 -10.94 7.44 -17.96
N TYR A 839 -9.78 7.26 -17.34
CA TYR A 839 -9.11 5.95 -17.24
C TYR A 839 -9.02 5.38 -15.81
N GLY A 840 -9.44 6.13 -14.81
CA GLY A 840 -9.27 5.82 -13.40
C GLY A 840 -7.86 6.17 -12.88
N LYS A 841 -7.69 6.08 -11.56
CA LYS A 841 -6.40 6.31 -10.91
C LYS A 841 -5.37 5.27 -11.36
N MET A 842 -4.12 5.67 -11.49
CA MET A 842 -3.01 4.80 -11.92
C MET A 842 -1.68 5.24 -11.30
N THR A 843 -0.59 4.51 -11.53
CA THR A 843 0.74 4.93 -11.03
C THR A 843 1.20 6.22 -11.72
N VAL A 844 2.12 7.00 -11.12
CA VAL A 844 2.61 8.25 -11.72
C VAL A 844 3.35 7.99 -13.04
N GLN A 845 4.05 6.85 -13.14
CA GLN A 845 4.68 6.42 -14.39
C GLN A 845 3.65 6.04 -15.44
N ALA A 846 2.58 5.33 -15.06
CA ALA A 846 1.50 4.99 -15.98
C ALA A 846 0.73 6.22 -16.46
N LEU A 847 0.47 7.19 -15.57
CA LEU A 847 -0.16 8.46 -15.93
C LEU A 847 0.70 9.25 -16.91
N THR A 848 2.01 9.33 -16.67
CA THR A 848 2.96 9.98 -17.58
C THR A 848 3.00 9.26 -18.93
N ALA A 849 3.07 7.93 -18.94
CA ALA A 849 3.04 7.15 -20.17
C ALA A 849 1.74 7.37 -20.96
N ARG A 850 0.59 7.42 -20.28
CA ARG A 850 -0.72 7.71 -20.88
C ARG A 850 -0.81 9.13 -21.40
N PHE A 851 -0.27 10.11 -20.67
CA PHE A 851 -0.19 11.49 -21.12
C PHE A 851 0.60 11.57 -22.43
N ASN A 852 1.79 10.98 -22.43
CA ASN A 852 2.67 10.94 -23.59
C ASN A 852 2.05 10.19 -24.77
N GLU A 853 1.39 9.05 -24.52
CA GLU A 853 0.65 8.28 -25.53
C GLU A 853 -0.53 9.08 -26.11
N THR A 854 -1.31 9.76 -25.28
CA THR A 854 -2.53 10.48 -25.70
C THR A 854 -2.22 11.65 -26.63
N PHE A 855 -1.10 12.33 -26.40
CA PHE A 855 -0.73 13.54 -27.13
C PHE A 855 0.51 13.37 -28.01
N ALA A 856 1.10 12.17 -28.10
CA ALA A 856 2.39 11.94 -28.74
C ALA A 856 3.49 12.90 -28.24
N THR A 857 3.59 13.05 -26.91
CA THR A 857 4.56 13.93 -26.22
C THR A 857 5.64 13.13 -25.48
N ARG A 858 6.61 13.82 -24.87
CA ARG A 858 7.78 13.24 -24.18
C ARG A 858 8.02 13.88 -22.82
N ILE A 859 6.95 14.19 -22.09
CA ILE A 859 7.08 14.78 -20.76
C ILE A 859 7.71 13.76 -19.80
N PRO A 860 8.74 14.14 -19.01
CA PRO A 860 9.32 13.25 -18.02
C PRO A 860 8.39 13.06 -16.81
N VAL A 861 8.57 11.93 -16.11
CA VAL A 861 7.76 11.58 -14.92
C VAL A 861 7.90 12.63 -13.82
N SER A 862 9.11 13.18 -13.64
CA SER A 862 9.43 14.24 -12.68
C SER A 862 8.54 15.46 -12.81
N LYS A 863 8.30 15.92 -14.05
CA LYS A 863 7.47 17.09 -14.34
C LYS A 863 6.01 16.84 -13.99
N ILE A 864 5.49 15.66 -14.31
CA ILE A 864 4.13 15.27 -13.92
C ILE A 864 4.03 15.18 -12.40
N ALA A 865 4.99 14.52 -11.75
CA ALA A 865 5.06 14.37 -10.30
C ALA A 865 5.06 15.72 -9.57
N GLU A 866 5.89 16.66 -10.01
CA GLU A 866 5.93 18.05 -9.53
C GLU A 866 4.53 18.68 -9.58
N LYS A 867 3.87 18.62 -10.75
CA LYS A 867 2.60 19.34 -10.94
C LYS A 867 1.49 18.72 -10.12
N LEU A 868 1.44 17.40 -10.04
CA LEU A 868 0.50 16.70 -9.16
C LEU A 868 0.66 17.13 -7.71
N LYS A 869 1.90 17.24 -7.23
CA LYS A 869 2.17 17.67 -5.87
C LYS A 869 1.83 19.14 -5.62
N THR A 870 2.24 20.03 -6.52
CA THR A 870 1.97 21.48 -6.44
C THR A 870 0.48 21.76 -6.31
N TYR A 871 -0.34 21.05 -7.08
CA TYR A 871 -1.79 21.22 -7.09
C TYR A 871 -2.53 20.39 -6.02
N GLY A 872 -1.81 19.64 -5.17
CA GLY A 872 -2.43 18.76 -4.17
C GLY A 872 -3.23 17.61 -4.77
N LEU A 873 -2.89 17.20 -5.99
CA LEU A 873 -3.60 16.19 -6.79
C LEU A 873 -3.00 14.79 -6.68
N TRP A 874 -1.87 14.60 -5.97
CA TRP A 874 -1.18 13.29 -5.90
C TRP A 874 -2.13 12.17 -5.43
N ASP A 875 -2.64 12.24 -4.21
CA ASP A 875 -3.52 11.21 -3.65
C ASP A 875 -4.88 11.12 -4.39
N ILE A 876 -5.24 12.17 -5.13
CA ILE A 876 -6.47 12.24 -5.93
C ILE A 876 -6.28 11.47 -7.25
N LEU A 877 -5.11 11.58 -7.88
CA LEU A 877 -4.89 11.13 -9.25
C LEU A 877 -4.10 9.84 -9.37
N VAL A 878 -3.16 9.59 -8.45
CA VAL A 878 -2.27 8.42 -8.54
C VAL A 878 -2.49 7.40 -7.44
N THR A 879 -2.11 6.16 -7.72
CA THR A 879 -2.20 5.02 -6.78
C THR A 879 -0.96 4.84 -5.92
N ASP A 880 0.18 5.35 -6.38
CA ASP A 880 1.44 5.25 -5.65
C ASP A 880 1.41 6.19 -4.45
N SER A 881 1.95 5.74 -3.32
CA SER A 881 2.25 6.70 -2.26
C SER A 881 3.41 7.58 -2.71
N PHE A 882 3.35 8.87 -2.37
CA PHE A 882 4.43 9.79 -2.71
C PHE A 882 5.78 9.35 -2.12
N ASP A 883 5.78 8.74 -0.92
CA ASP A 883 7.01 8.21 -0.31
C ASP A 883 7.64 7.09 -1.14
N GLU A 884 6.82 6.19 -1.69
CA GLU A 884 7.31 5.10 -2.54
C GLU A 884 7.93 5.63 -3.84
N TYR A 885 7.39 6.73 -4.40
CA TYR A 885 8.01 7.42 -5.52
C TYR A 885 9.38 8.00 -5.15
N ILE A 886 9.51 8.65 -3.99
CA ILE A 886 10.79 9.19 -3.49
C ILE A 886 11.81 8.08 -3.23
N ASP A 887 11.41 7.00 -2.57
CA ASP A 887 12.30 5.87 -2.29
C ASP A 887 12.83 5.24 -3.60
N ASN A 888 11.99 5.14 -4.62
CA ASN A 888 12.42 4.66 -5.95
C ASN A 888 13.39 5.63 -6.65
N LEU A 889 13.16 6.95 -6.54
CA LEU A 889 14.08 7.96 -7.09
C LEU A 889 15.47 7.89 -6.45
N ILE A 890 15.53 7.66 -5.13
CA ILE A 890 16.80 7.53 -4.40
C ILE A 890 17.57 6.30 -4.89
N ILE A 891 16.89 5.19 -5.13
CA ILE A 891 17.51 3.97 -5.66
C ILE A 891 18.06 4.19 -7.07
N SER A 892 17.37 4.97 -7.91
CA SER A 892 17.82 5.25 -9.29
C SER A 892 18.90 6.33 -9.39
N THR A 893 18.99 7.21 -8.40
CA THR A 893 20.03 8.24 -8.35
C THR A 893 21.29 7.55 -7.88
N ASP A 894 22.16 7.16 -8.82
CA ASP A 894 23.46 6.47 -8.64
C ASP A 894 24.50 7.33 -7.89
N ALA A 895 24.06 8.09 -6.87
CA ALA A 895 24.95 8.75 -5.94
C ALA A 895 25.38 7.72 -4.90
N ASP A 896 26.69 7.63 -4.63
CA ASP A 896 27.28 6.92 -3.49
C ASP A 896 26.80 7.53 -2.15
N MET A 897 25.49 7.48 -1.88
CA MET A 897 24.80 8.02 -0.69
C MET A 897 25.02 7.13 0.54
N ASN A 898 25.74 6.02 0.39
CA ASN A 898 26.08 5.07 1.45
C ASN A 898 27.13 5.61 2.45
N VAL A 899 27.70 6.79 2.19
CA VAL A 899 28.63 7.45 3.10
C VAL A 899 28.05 8.81 3.52
N ASP A 900 28.18 9.17 4.80
CA ASP A 900 27.79 10.48 5.36
C ASP A 900 28.75 11.61 4.86
N ASP A 901 29.25 11.49 3.63
CA ASP A 901 30.27 12.34 2.99
C ASP A 901 29.80 13.79 2.84
N LEU A 902 28.50 13.98 2.59
CA LEU A 902 27.87 15.30 2.54
C LEU A 902 27.94 16.03 3.89
N LEU A 903 28.30 15.36 5.00
CA LEU A 903 28.40 15.96 6.34
C LEU A 903 29.67 15.60 7.13
N GLN A 904 30.69 14.98 6.52
CA GLN A 904 32.00 14.87 7.17
C GLN A 904 32.55 16.29 7.43
N GLU A 905 32.74 16.69 8.67
CA GLU A 905 33.43 17.96 8.95
C GLU A 905 34.87 17.82 8.43
N GLU A 906 35.20 18.50 7.33
CA GLU A 906 36.59 18.75 7.02
C GLU A 906 37.10 19.69 8.12
N PHE A 907 37.73 19.12 9.14
CA PHE A 907 38.59 19.86 10.05
C PHE A 907 39.75 20.42 9.21
N PHE A 908 39.61 21.66 8.76
CA PHE A 908 40.73 22.52 8.38
C PHE A 908 40.89 23.65 9.39
#